data_AF-A0A4Z1IFU7-F1
#
_entry.id   AF-A0A4Z1IFU7-F1
#
_cell.length_a   1.000
_cell.length_b   1.000
_cell.length_c   1.000
_cell.angle_alpha   90.00
_cell.angle_beta   90.00
_cell.angle_gamma   90.00
#
_symmetry.space_group_name_H-M   'P 1'
#
loop_
_entity.id
_entity.type
_entity.pdbx_description
1 polymer ?
#
loop_
_entity_poly.entity_id
_entity_poly.type
_entity_poly.pdbx_seq_one_letter_code
_entity_poly.pdbx_strand_id
1 'polypeptide(L)'
;MTAELSESTEKERPLTRKSTVDNGRRILNVDNSDDSEDEEEVEDDDDDDIPIAQDPVKTAFDEILQIIKSGKLKLGKREERKKFFDKYSRYIEKLVDENKNLLHVLAYWDGATNSSTKSLISKLTAKYPEEYSRLLVSRDYTGSESNPLYAAISRKDAKLVAYMCENKDKSPTVQDALVDALGMQCSERSENCLTAAIRHKLPVDIILNLIEKTTEDALKAQDSKGFTPLHYAVEYERCTHSQFEIIRRLIECGDSALDKLGNKPDYFSVYGYHESTREKYISSKKSGKITGERLAEWTPPTKETVLSQPKISKEYDGPKQMAPLPNERRTREDLAFKWRGTNLTTEPNGKPFQMQNSLLQTNQIPNVTVSADLKVSSTLPAHISNTEVSRESSKMRSGKLEEQAVTEESAEKIREMLHLHYLRTRSPETAASRLYGKSTKARHICFDYLGAPLKIDPEEFIESFEHVKLDTVLQYVAFPNVRVHPAPDYPYALDKSTGDGNGRCDMMFFFQWLKDKGVKRILKVIVDDSNTPAHSDEAIEKALQGFDVEILDWRKVDLCPETIWTASRKLREVHLQWSGNNAVLRGWSESEGLRRLEDLTKVHLHVKQDLESHSRMQKKIGSFCDRLNSSTSSAEQQRTFSLPVEQPVPHSIQPRIIQVKRSDEDGQNRRLLTMSFAASEMKQEHVLQPHRWLNCMDEFKDVFQNVWSWTMKQKLQQQEALKQPVEIALIDDGVDVLQSRLRGKISDGKSFDYGDKGANRIRSHWISERGHGTVMAKNIVRICPMAKIYVIKLETHFDHKEQKARIGARSAAEAIDAAVDRKVQIISMSWTIKQPDSNSEEKEKFDSAVHRAVKAGILLFCSAADKGLHQDNDYPAASNPTKMFKIGAAKPNGNVWDWVPNIRHLDFIIPGYEVAENASLDDDSSQNFQPQTGSSVATALGAGLAALVICCVQLASIHTQMSRQKGHPDAPSSLTLDDLRHVKNHENMKAALRTIGTSPDSDNKFIEVWRLFDKAAKDMAGKDKEQQLEVIVTLAYKFRAY
;
A
#
# COMPACT_ATOMS: atom_id res chain seq x y z
N MET A 1 8.40 -61.56 -18.78
CA MET A 1 9.32 -62.68 -18.51
C MET A 1 10.27 -62.24 -17.41
N THR A 2 10.58 -63.11 -16.44
CA THR A 2 11.83 -63.24 -15.64
C THR A 2 12.67 -61.98 -15.29
N ALA A 3 13.15 -61.78 -14.05
CA ALA A 3 12.94 -62.50 -12.79
C ALA A 3 13.43 -61.66 -11.57
N GLU A 4 12.90 -61.97 -10.38
CA GLU A 4 13.55 -62.14 -9.04
C GLU A 4 14.68 -61.17 -8.59
N LEU A 5 14.74 -60.69 -7.33
CA LEU A 5 14.63 -61.42 -6.04
C LEU A 5 14.00 -60.57 -4.90
N SER A 6 13.58 -61.25 -3.83
CA SER A 6 13.09 -60.71 -2.53
C SER A 6 14.12 -60.95 -1.40
N GLU A 7 13.92 -60.73 -0.08
CA GLU A 7 12.78 -60.25 0.75
C GLU A 7 13.33 -59.17 1.74
N SER A 8 13.06 -58.98 3.05
CA SER A 8 12.16 -59.50 4.11
C SER A 8 11.94 -58.38 5.14
N THR A 9 10.72 -57.84 5.32
CA THR A 9 9.60 -58.27 6.20
C THR A 9 9.83 -58.22 7.72
N GLU A 10 8.99 -57.43 8.40
CA GLU A 10 8.08 -57.96 9.43
C GLU A 10 6.73 -57.21 9.40
N LYS A 11 5.69 -57.70 10.11
CA LYS A 11 4.28 -57.33 9.85
C LYS A 11 3.47 -57.03 11.11
N GLU A 12 2.62 -56.01 11.03
CA GLU A 12 1.41 -55.90 11.88
C GLU A 12 0.34 -56.94 11.47
N ARG A 13 -0.55 -57.32 12.42
CA ARG A 13 -2.03 -57.24 12.27
C ARG A 13 -2.77 -57.64 13.58
N PRO A 14 -4.08 -57.34 13.73
CA PRO A 14 -4.69 -57.06 15.04
C PRO A 14 -5.60 -58.17 15.60
N LEU A 15 -6.12 -57.93 16.82
CA LEU A 15 -7.26 -58.66 17.39
C LEU A 15 -8.35 -57.69 17.90
N THR A 16 -9.59 -58.19 17.97
CA THR A 16 -10.81 -57.42 18.24
C THR A 16 -11.55 -57.92 19.49
N ARG A 17 -12.36 -57.05 20.13
CA ARG A 17 -13.53 -57.47 20.92
C ARG A 17 -14.56 -56.34 21.07
N LYS A 18 -15.79 -56.69 21.46
CA LYS A 18 -16.99 -55.83 21.44
C LYS A 18 -17.97 -56.26 22.55
N SER A 19 -18.86 -55.34 22.98
CA SER A 19 -20.10 -55.56 23.79
C SER A 19 -19.93 -56.08 25.24
N THR A 20 -20.82 -55.84 26.22
CA THR A 20 -22.20 -55.27 26.19
C THR A 20 -22.61 -54.63 27.54
N VAL A 21 -23.34 -53.51 27.49
CA VAL A 21 -24.60 -53.14 28.23
C VAL A 21 -24.77 -53.51 29.72
N ASP A 22 -25.07 -52.49 30.56
CA ASP A 22 -26.38 -52.39 31.25
C ASP A 22 -26.77 -50.91 31.60
N ASN A 23 -27.92 -50.70 32.25
CA ASN A 23 -28.76 -49.50 32.21
C ASN A 23 -28.73 -48.58 33.45
N GLY A 24 -29.03 -47.28 33.25
CA GLY A 24 -30.40 -46.83 33.61
C GLY A 24 -30.63 -45.56 34.45
N ARG A 25 -31.19 -44.53 33.77
CA ARG A 25 -32.29 -43.63 34.25
C ARG A 25 -32.02 -42.62 35.40
N ARG A 26 -32.73 -41.46 35.51
CA ARG A 26 -33.47 -40.64 34.52
C ARG A 26 -33.82 -39.24 35.11
N ILE A 27 -33.52 -38.19 34.33
CA ILE A 27 -34.21 -36.88 34.15
C ILE A 27 -35.37 -36.54 35.13
N LEU A 28 -35.31 -35.35 35.76
CA LEU A 28 -36.31 -34.26 35.58
C LEU A 28 -35.87 -32.91 36.19
N ASN A 29 -36.42 -31.82 35.64
CA ASN A 29 -36.23 -30.43 36.08
C ASN A 29 -37.29 -30.04 37.13
N VAL A 30 -37.13 -28.88 37.77
CA VAL A 30 -38.04 -27.71 37.66
C VAL A 30 -37.42 -26.49 38.38
N ASP A 31 -37.87 -25.30 38.00
CA ASP A 31 -37.46 -23.96 38.43
C ASP A 31 -37.89 -23.66 39.92
N ASN A 32 -37.70 -22.50 40.57
CA ASN A 32 -37.76 -21.11 40.08
C ASN A 32 -37.32 -20.05 41.14
N SER A 33 -37.36 -18.77 40.73
CA SER A 33 -37.61 -17.51 41.50
C SER A 33 -36.62 -16.94 42.55
N ASP A 34 -36.00 -15.82 42.14
CA ASP A 34 -36.14 -14.44 42.65
C ASP A 34 -35.46 -13.90 43.96
N ASP A 35 -34.64 -12.86 43.71
CA ASP A 35 -34.65 -11.49 44.29
C ASP A 35 -34.08 -11.11 45.68
N SER A 36 -33.75 -9.81 45.74
CA SER A 36 -33.26 -8.97 46.86
C SER A 36 -31.87 -9.30 47.43
N GLU A 37 -31.10 -8.35 47.96
CA GLU A 37 -30.80 -6.92 47.72
C GLU A 37 -29.91 -6.50 48.92
N ASP A 38 -29.00 -5.56 48.66
CA ASP A 38 -28.43 -4.59 49.59
C ASP A 38 -27.56 -5.00 50.82
N GLU A 39 -26.97 -3.95 51.35
CA GLU A 39 -25.82 -3.85 52.26
C GLU A 39 -26.25 -3.91 53.74
N GLU A 40 -25.44 -4.51 54.61
CA GLU A 40 -25.24 -3.98 55.97
C GLU A 40 -23.76 -4.10 56.36
N GLU A 41 -23.27 -3.09 57.08
CA GLU A 41 -21.93 -3.06 57.68
C GLU A 41 -21.92 -3.88 58.97
N VAL A 42 -20.79 -4.53 59.29
CA VAL A 42 -20.52 -5.05 60.63
C VAL A 42 -19.13 -4.58 61.03
N GLU A 43 -19.05 -3.73 62.05
CA GLU A 43 -17.79 -3.24 62.63
C GLU A 43 -17.05 -4.34 63.41
N ASP A 44 -15.78 -4.06 63.74
CA ASP A 44 -14.83 -4.98 64.38
C ASP A 44 -15.27 -5.47 65.78
N ASP A 45 -14.74 -6.61 66.23
CA ASP A 45 -13.72 -6.60 67.30
C ASP A 45 -13.12 -8.00 67.63
N ASP A 46 -11.97 -7.97 68.30
CA ASP A 46 -11.29 -9.02 69.09
C ASP A 46 -10.79 -10.31 68.40
N ASP A 47 -9.63 -10.15 67.74
CA ASP A 47 -8.38 -10.92 67.95
C ASP A 47 -8.44 -12.31 68.63
N ASP A 48 -8.02 -13.33 67.87
CA ASP A 48 -7.35 -14.52 68.42
C ASP A 48 -5.96 -14.63 67.75
N ASP A 49 -5.02 -13.81 68.25
CA ASP A 49 -3.72 -13.50 67.62
C ASP A 49 -2.74 -14.69 67.65
N ILE A 50 -2.91 -15.64 66.73
CA ILE A 50 -1.97 -16.75 66.49
C ILE A 50 -0.68 -16.18 65.90
N PRO A 51 0.49 -16.27 66.58
CA PRO A 51 1.73 -15.70 66.06
C PRO A 51 2.21 -16.43 64.80
N ILE A 52 1.90 -15.86 63.63
CA ILE A 52 2.33 -16.37 62.32
C ILE A 52 3.86 -16.42 62.33
N ALA A 53 4.42 -17.63 62.28
CA ALA A 53 5.85 -17.84 62.27
C ALA A 53 6.47 -17.13 61.06
N GLN A 54 7.21 -16.04 61.31
CA GLN A 54 7.81 -15.22 60.26
C GLN A 54 8.68 -16.10 59.36
N ASP A 55 8.38 -16.09 58.05
CA ASP A 55 9.15 -16.84 57.08
C ASP A 55 10.64 -16.42 57.16
N PRO A 56 11.57 -17.34 57.44
CA PRO A 56 12.99 -17.03 57.55
C PRO A 56 13.61 -16.58 56.22
N VAL A 57 12.96 -16.82 55.07
CA VAL A 57 13.35 -16.24 53.77
C VAL A 57 12.95 -14.78 53.70
N LYS A 58 11.67 -14.45 53.96
CA LYS A 58 11.14 -13.08 54.06
C LYS A 58 11.95 -12.21 55.02
N THR A 59 12.20 -12.71 56.23
CA THR A 59 13.05 -12.03 57.24
C THR A 59 14.47 -11.76 56.70
N ALA A 60 15.08 -12.73 56.01
CA ALA A 60 16.41 -12.55 55.42
C ALA A 60 16.43 -11.57 54.24
N PHE A 61 15.35 -11.48 53.46
CA PHE A 61 15.19 -10.47 52.41
C PHE A 61 14.99 -9.08 53.00
N ASP A 62 14.17 -8.93 54.04
CA ASP A 62 13.98 -7.65 54.76
C ASP A 62 15.30 -7.15 55.40
N GLU A 63 16.10 -8.03 55.99
CA GLU A 63 17.46 -7.69 56.44
C GLU A 63 18.33 -7.15 55.29
N ILE A 64 18.32 -7.79 54.12
CA ILE A 64 19.08 -7.34 52.94
C ILE A 64 18.58 -5.95 52.49
N LEU A 65 17.26 -5.75 52.41
CA LEU A 65 16.65 -4.46 52.06
C LEU A 65 17.04 -3.35 53.05
N GLN A 66 17.03 -3.62 54.37
CA GLN A 66 17.47 -2.65 55.37
C GLN A 66 18.96 -2.30 55.24
N ILE A 67 19.83 -3.27 54.96
CA ILE A 67 21.27 -3.00 54.77
C ILE A 67 21.47 -2.15 53.49
N ILE A 68 20.72 -2.38 52.42
CA ILE A 68 20.71 -1.54 51.20
C ILE A 68 20.17 -0.13 51.50
N LYS A 69 19.07 0.00 52.25
CA LYS A 69 18.48 1.28 52.68
C LYS A 69 19.46 2.13 53.46
N SER A 70 20.28 1.49 54.31
CA SER A 70 21.31 2.15 55.10
C SER A 70 22.57 2.57 54.31
N GLY A 71 22.71 2.15 53.05
CA GLY A 71 23.91 2.39 52.23
C GLY A 71 25.20 1.71 52.72
N LYS A 72 25.09 0.78 53.67
CA LYS A 72 26.25 0.12 54.32
C LYS A 72 26.77 -1.10 53.54
N LEU A 73 26.00 -1.65 52.59
CA LEU A 73 26.40 -2.82 51.80
C LEU A 73 27.51 -2.44 50.79
N LYS A 74 28.76 -2.84 51.08
CA LYS A 74 29.96 -2.53 50.26
C LYS A 74 30.72 -3.79 49.85
N LEU A 75 30.13 -4.59 48.95
CA LEU A 75 30.66 -5.90 48.50
C LEU A 75 31.97 -5.83 47.67
N GLY A 76 32.65 -4.68 47.66
CA GLY A 76 33.97 -4.48 47.08
C GLY A 76 35.04 -5.33 47.75
N LYS A 77 35.20 -5.23 49.09
CA LYS A 77 36.23 -5.98 49.83
C LYS A 77 35.93 -7.48 49.89
N ARG A 78 36.98 -8.32 49.83
CA ARG A 78 36.86 -9.78 49.83
C ARG A 78 36.19 -10.34 51.10
N GLU A 79 36.51 -9.79 52.27
CA GLU A 79 35.90 -10.23 53.54
C GLU A 79 34.44 -9.85 53.69
N GLU A 80 34.09 -8.59 53.43
CA GLU A 80 32.71 -8.08 53.50
C GLU A 80 31.81 -8.87 52.54
N ARG A 81 32.33 -9.19 51.34
CA ARG A 81 31.69 -10.08 50.37
C ARG A 81 31.55 -11.52 50.86
N LYS A 82 32.57 -12.09 51.53
CA LYS A 82 32.49 -13.44 52.10
C LYS A 82 31.41 -13.49 53.19
N LYS A 83 31.50 -12.62 54.21
CA LYS A 83 30.56 -12.53 55.34
C LYS A 83 29.09 -12.37 54.88
N PHE A 84 28.84 -11.60 53.82
CA PHE A 84 27.51 -11.46 53.24
C PHE A 84 26.98 -12.77 52.62
N PHE A 85 27.74 -13.40 51.72
CA PHE A 85 27.28 -14.63 51.06
C PHE A 85 27.27 -15.85 51.99
N ASP A 86 28.18 -15.92 52.97
CA ASP A 86 28.16 -16.96 54.00
C ASP A 86 26.88 -16.91 54.85
N LYS A 87 26.33 -15.71 55.12
CA LYS A 87 25.04 -15.56 55.82
C LYS A 87 23.83 -15.83 54.90
N TYR A 88 23.81 -15.24 53.70
CA TYR A 88 22.58 -15.15 52.90
C TYR A 88 22.45 -16.16 51.73
N SER A 89 23.52 -16.83 51.30
CA SER A 89 23.50 -17.68 50.08
C SER A 89 22.36 -18.71 50.04
N ARG A 90 22.11 -19.40 51.16
CA ARG A 90 21.02 -20.39 51.32
C ARG A 90 19.60 -19.87 51.11
N TYR A 91 19.41 -18.54 51.06
CA TYR A 91 18.12 -17.89 50.83
C TYR A 91 18.00 -17.27 49.43
N ILE A 92 19.09 -17.18 48.64
CA ILE A 92 19.09 -16.42 47.37
C ILE A 92 18.16 -17.04 46.32
N GLU A 93 18.14 -18.38 46.20
CA GLU A 93 17.22 -19.12 45.31
C GLU A 93 15.85 -19.40 45.95
N LYS A 94 15.54 -18.84 47.13
CA LYS A 94 14.25 -19.06 47.80
C LYS A 94 13.22 -18.01 47.39
N LEU A 95 11.96 -18.39 47.54
CA LEU A 95 10.79 -17.63 47.11
C LEU A 95 9.95 -17.29 48.34
N VAL A 96 9.31 -16.12 48.31
CA VAL A 96 8.40 -15.58 49.32
C VAL A 96 7.05 -15.24 48.66
N ASP A 97 6.07 -14.80 49.45
CA ASP A 97 4.79 -14.17 49.08
C ASP A 97 4.52 -14.03 47.56
N GLU A 98 3.61 -14.84 47.02
CA GLU A 98 3.25 -14.84 45.58
C GLU A 98 4.43 -15.19 44.65
N ASN A 99 5.26 -16.17 45.06
CA ASN A 99 6.38 -16.72 44.27
C ASN A 99 7.49 -15.69 43.93
N LYS A 100 7.55 -14.58 44.67
CA LYS A 100 8.56 -13.54 44.49
C LYS A 100 9.93 -14.02 44.97
N ASN A 101 10.98 -13.67 44.24
CA ASN A 101 12.37 -13.94 44.60
C ASN A 101 13.09 -12.64 45.02
N LEU A 102 14.38 -12.72 45.39
CA LEU A 102 15.15 -11.53 45.83
C LEU A 102 15.17 -10.38 44.80
N LEU A 103 15.17 -10.66 43.49
CA LEU A 103 15.10 -9.65 42.44
C LEU A 103 13.69 -9.06 42.28
N HIS A 104 12.63 -9.89 42.37
CA HIS A 104 11.24 -9.40 42.41
C HIS A 104 11.01 -8.49 43.62
N VAL A 105 11.46 -8.93 44.81
CA VAL A 105 11.37 -8.14 46.05
C VAL A 105 12.12 -6.81 45.91
N LEU A 106 13.32 -6.80 45.30
CA LEU A 106 14.04 -5.56 44.98
C LEU A 106 13.30 -4.65 43.98
N ALA A 107 12.50 -5.20 43.07
CA ALA A 107 11.73 -4.44 42.10
C ALA A 107 10.45 -3.83 42.70
N TYR A 108 9.72 -4.59 43.52
CA TYR A 108 8.51 -4.13 44.22
C TYR A 108 8.80 -3.20 45.40
N TRP A 109 10.04 -3.15 45.90
CA TRP A 109 10.45 -2.30 47.02
C TRP A 109 10.39 -0.79 46.73
N ASP A 110 9.86 0.01 47.65
CA ASP A 110 9.80 1.48 47.57
C ASP A 110 11.08 2.19 48.05
N GLY A 111 12.16 1.45 48.28
CA GLY A 111 13.46 2.03 48.65
C GLY A 111 14.25 2.53 47.44
N ALA A 112 14.98 3.63 47.63
CA ALA A 112 15.73 4.26 46.54
C ALA A 112 16.91 3.40 46.04
N THR A 113 16.82 2.88 44.81
CA THR A 113 17.91 2.16 44.13
C THR A 113 19.19 2.98 44.08
N ASN A 114 20.26 2.38 44.61
CA ASN A 114 21.50 3.06 44.96
C ASN A 114 22.76 2.21 44.64
N SER A 115 23.93 2.70 45.04
CA SER A 115 25.22 2.03 44.81
C SER A 115 25.37 0.68 45.54
N SER A 116 24.66 0.47 46.66
CA SER A 116 24.56 -0.83 47.32
C SER A 116 23.71 -1.81 46.50
N THR A 117 22.58 -1.39 45.92
CA THR A 117 21.81 -2.20 44.96
C THR A 117 22.67 -2.62 43.77
N LYS A 118 23.40 -1.66 43.16
CA LYS A 118 24.35 -1.95 42.08
C LYS A 118 25.45 -2.94 42.50
N SER A 119 25.99 -2.77 43.71
CA SER A 119 27.03 -3.64 44.24
C SER A 119 26.55 -5.04 44.58
N LEU A 120 25.25 -5.25 44.82
CA LEU A 120 24.65 -6.57 45.00
C LEU A 120 24.48 -7.27 43.64
N ILE A 121 23.76 -6.65 42.70
CA ILE A 121 23.49 -7.25 41.38
C ILE A 121 24.80 -7.56 40.64
N SER A 122 25.74 -6.61 40.57
CA SER A 122 27.08 -6.80 39.96
C SER A 122 28.00 -7.78 40.73
N LYS A 123 27.51 -8.43 41.80
CA LYS A 123 28.22 -9.50 42.52
C LYS A 123 27.41 -10.81 42.62
N LEU A 124 26.11 -10.79 42.30
CA LEU A 124 25.35 -11.97 41.91
C LEU A 124 25.81 -12.43 40.52
N THR A 125 25.69 -11.59 39.49
CA THR A 125 26.11 -11.90 38.11
C THR A 125 27.55 -12.41 38.00
N ALA A 126 28.47 -11.85 38.80
CA ALA A 126 29.90 -12.13 38.76
C ALA A 126 30.37 -13.33 39.62
N LYS A 127 29.51 -13.92 40.44
CA LYS A 127 29.87 -15.03 41.37
C LYS A 127 28.90 -16.22 41.30
N TYR A 128 27.66 -15.95 40.93
CA TYR A 128 26.53 -16.86 40.92
C TYR A 128 25.72 -16.65 39.62
N PRO A 129 26.35 -16.86 38.43
CA PRO A 129 25.72 -16.53 37.14
C PRO A 129 24.53 -17.45 36.85
N GLU A 130 24.59 -18.73 37.23
CA GLU A 130 23.52 -19.71 37.03
C GLU A 130 22.30 -19.37 37.90
N GLU A 131 22.54 -19.09 39.19
CA GLU A 131 21.50 -18.73 40.15
C GLU A 131 20.87 -17.36 39.80
N TYR A 132 21.69 -16.38 39.40
CA TYR A 132 21.18 -15.10 38.89
C TYR A 132 20.31 -15.27 37.63
N SER A 133 20.72 -16.15 36.72
CA SER A 133 19.98 -16.44 35.49
C SER A 133 18.60 -17.02 35.79
N ARG A 134 18.51 -18.01 36.70
CA ARG A 134 17.23 -18.56 37.18
C ARG A 134 16.32 -17.50 37.82
N LEU A 135 16.90 -16.62 38.65
CA LEU A 135 16.14 -15.54 39.29
C LEU A 135 15.59 -14.53 38.26
N LEU A 136 16.31 -14.28 37.17
CA LEU A 136 15.91 -13.31 36.15
C LEU A 136 14.77 -13.81 35.24
N VAL A 137 14.68 -15.12 34.99
CA VAL A 137 13.64 -15.74 34.12
C VAL A 137 12.44 -16.32 34.88
N SER A 138 12.50 -16.40 36.21
CA SER A 138 11.35 -16.88 37.01
C SER A 138 10.16 -15.92 36.94
N ARG A 139 8.93 -16.46 37.02
CA ARG A 139 7.67 -15.72 37.14
C ARG A 139 7.24 -15.59 38.61
N ASP A 140 6.75 -14.43 39.01
CA ASP A 140 5.90 -14.29 40.20
C ASP A 140 4.45 -14.74 39.92
N TYR A 141 3.58 -14.71 40.93
CA TYR A 141 2.14 -14.95 40.82
C TYR A 141 1.30 -13.71 41.17
N THR A 142 1.80 -12.49 40.89
CA THR A 142 1.15 -11.21 41.28
C THR A 142 -0.06 -10.84 40.39
N GLY A 143 -0.85 -11.82 39.98
CA GLY A 143 -1.83 -11.72 38.87
C GLY A 143 -1.21 -11.42 37.50
N SER A 144 0.07 -11.05 37.47
CA SER A 144 0.76 -10.46 36.33
C SER A 144 1.85 -11.37 35.73
N GLU A 145 2.04 -12.57 36.27
CA GLU A 145 3.11 -13.55 35.94
C GLU A 145 4.43 -12.89 35.49
N SER A 146 4.88 -11.91 36.28
CA SER A 146 5.94 -11.02 35.86
C SER A 146 7.31 -11.60 36.20
N ASN A 147 8.32 -11.22 35.42
CA ASN A 147 9.72 -11.45 35.80
C ASN A 147 10.30 -10.17 36.46
N PRO A 148 11.45 -10.21 37.15
CA PRO A 148 11.94 -9.08 37.92
C PRO A 148 12.25 -7.84 37.08
N LEU A 149 12.64 -8.06 35.81
CA LEU A 149 12.94 -6.99 34.86
C LEU A 149 11.64 -6.27 34.45
N TYR A 150 10.58 -7.03 34.17
CA TYR A 150 9.25 -6.48 33.89
C TYR A 150 8.67 -5.70 35.07
N ALA A 151 8.82 -6.21 36.30
CA ALA A 151 8.39 -5.52 37.52
C ALA A 151 9.13 -4.18 37.71
N ALA A 152 10.46 -4.16 37.53
CA ALA A 152 11.26 -2.95 37.62
C ALA A 152 10.91 -1.91 36.54
N ILE A 153 10.63 -2.36 35.31
CA ILE A 153 10.16 -1.52 34.20
C ILE A 153 8.78 -0.94 34.51
N SER A 154 7.85 -1.74 35.04
CA SER A 154 6.49 -1.30 35.36
C SER A 154 6.44 -0.24 36.46
N ARG A 155 7.35 -0.33 37.45
CA ARG A 155 7.56 0.70 38.49
C ARG A 155 8.48 1.85 38.04
N LYS A 156 8.93 1.85 36.78
CA LYS A 156 9.76 2.88 36.14
C LYS A 156 11.14 3.11 36.77
N ASP A 157 11.69 2.15 37.51
CA ASP A 157 13.05 2.27 38.07
C ASP A 157 14.11 2.00 36.99
N ALA A 158 14.39 3.04 36.21
CA ALA A 158 15.43 3.05 35.19
C ALA A 158 16.83 2.68 35.72
N LYS A 159 17.13 2.88 37.00
CA LYS A 159 18.42 2.49 37.59
C LYS A 159 18.46 0.99 37.86
N LEU A 160 17.38 0.42 38.40
CA LEU A 160 17.31 -1.00 38.69
C LEU A 160 17.37 -1.82 37.40
N VAL A 161 16.63 -1.41 36.36
CA VAL A 161 16.70 -1.97 35.00
C VAL A 161 18.13 -1.89 34.45
N ALA A 162 18.78 -0.72 34.55
CA ALA A 162 20.18 -0.56 34.13
C ALA A 162 21.17 -1.47 34.86
N TYR A 163 20.88 -1.84 36.12
CA TYR A 163 21.75 -2.73 36.90
C TYR A 163 21.46 -4.20 36.59
N MET A 164 20.19 -4.59 36.39
CA MET A 164 19.79 -5.94 36.00
C MET A 164 20.38 -6.35 34.64
N CYS A 165 20.52 -5.41 33.70
CA CYS A 165 21.13 -5.63 32.39
C CYS A 165 22.68 -5.52 32.35
N GLU A 166 23.36 -5.33 33.49
CA GLU A 166 24.80 -5.02 33.55
C GLU A 166 25.72 -6.26 33.56
N ASN A 167 25.73 -7.03 32.46
CA ASN A 167 26.61 -8.19 32.27
C ASN A 167 28.08 -7.80 31.97
N LYS A 168 28.80 -7.29 32.98
CA LYS A 168 30.20 -6.82 32.83
C LYS A 168 31.18 -7.89 32.39
N ASP A 169 31.05 -9.09 32.96
CA ASP A 169 32.01 -10.19 32.77
C ASP A 169 31.72 -10.98 31.48
N LYS A 170 30.72 -10.55 30.69
CA LYS A 170 30.27 -11.16 29.42
C LYS A 170 29.96 -12.66 29.55
N SER A 171 29.35 -13.05 30.68
CA SER A 171 28.91 -14.44 30.90
C SER A 171 27.84 -14.82 29.88
N PRO A 172 27.98 -15.95 29.14
CA PRO A 172 26.95 -16.44 28.23
C PRO A 172 25.62 -16.70 28.93
N THR A 173 25.59 -17.51 30.02
CA THR A 173 24.35 -17.83 30.75
C THR A 173 23.55 -16.59 31.13
N VAL A 174 24.23 -15.55 31.62
CA VAL A 174 23.58 -14.27 32.02
C VAL A 174 23.09 -13.47 30.81
N GLN A 175 23.75 -13.60 29.64
CA GLN A 175 23.29 -12.96 28.40
C GLN A 175 22.09 -13.70 27.78
N ASP A 176 22.08 -15.03 27.84
CA ASP A 176 20.99 -15.88 27.35
C ASP A 176 19.74 -15.69 28.24
N ALA A 177 19.89 -15.71 29.56
CA ALA A 177 18.81 -15.41 30.51
C ALA A 177 18.30 -13.96 30.42
N LEU A 178 19.14 -13.00 29.99
CA LEU A 178 18.69 -11.65 29.65
C LEU A 178 17.83 -11.64 28.39
N VAL A 179 18.21 -12.40 27.35
CA VAL A 179 17.41 -12.56 26.12
C VAL A 179 16.05 -13.19 26.44
N ASP A 180 16.03 -14.28 27.20
CA ASP A 180 14.80 -14.97 27.61
C ASP A 180 13.88 -14.03 28.40
N ALA A 181 14.39 -13.37 29.45
CA ALA A 181 13.62 -12.43 30.27
C ALA A 181 13.12 -11.20 29.48
N LEU A 182 13.80 -10.81 28.40
CA LEU A 182 13.35 -9.75 27.48
C LEU A 182 12.26 -10.24 26.50
N GLY A 183 12.30 -11.52 26.11
CA GLY A 183 11.32 -12.16 25.23
C GLY A 183 10.03 -12.62 25.92
N MET A 184 10.09 -12.94 27.21
CA MET A 184 8.94 -13.39 28.02
C MET A 184 7.75 -12.43 27.93
N GLN A 185 6.58 -12.97 27.57
CA GLN A 185 5.29 -12.29 27.71
C GLN A 185 4.88 -12.26 29.19
N CYS A 186 4.56 -11.07 29.69
CA CYS A 186 4.18 -10.79 31.07
C CYS A 186 2.91 -9.91 31.11
N SER A 187 2.27 -9.87 32.28
CA SER A 187 0.95 -9.26 32.56
C SER A 187 -0.22 -9.85 31.77
N GLU A 188 -1.45 -9.51 32.19
CA GLU A 188 -2.70 -9.79 31.44
C GLU A 188 -2.66 -9.33 29.98
N ARG A 189 -1.81 -8.34 29.65
CA ARG A 189 -1.64 -7.85 28.28
C ARG A 189 -0.81 -8.78 27.40
N SER A 190 -0.11 -9.76 27.98
CA SER A 190 0.85 -10.62 27.28
C SER A 190 1.92 -9.80 26.52
N GLU A 191 2.32 -8.66 27.09
CA GLU A 191 3.35 -7.78 26.53
C GLU A 191 4.72 -8.12 27.11
N ASN A 192 5.79 -7.92 26.34
CA ASN A 192 7.15 -8.21 26.80
C ASN A 192 7.84 -6.98 27.43
N CYS A 193 8.98 -7.20 28.09
CA CYS A 193 9.75 -6.15 28.76
C CYS A 193 10.06 -4.94 27.86
N LEU A 194 10.37 -5.16 26.58
CA LEU A 194 10.64 -4.07 25.63
C LEU A 194 9.38 -3.24 25.33
N THR A 195 8.24 -3.90 25.13
CA THR A 195 6.93 -3.24 24.96
C THR A 195 6.58 -2.40 26.18
N ALA A 196 6.75 -2.96 27.38
CA ALA A 196 6.52 -2.26 28.64
C ALA A 196 7.44 -1.03 28.80
N ALA A 197 8.72 -1.13 28.45
CA ALA A 197 9.67 -0.03 28.57
C ALA A 197 9.30 1.17 27.68
N ILE A 198 8.88 0.89 26.44
CA ILE A 198 8.38 1.90 25.49
C ILE A 198 7.04 2.48 25.98
N ARG A 199 6.12 1.63 26.43
CA ARG A 199 4.78 2.04 26.91
C ARG A 199 4.87 2.94 28.14
N HIS A 200 5.69 2.59 29.13
CA HIS A 200 5.90 3.33 30.38
C HIS A 200 6.77 4.59 30.25
N LYS A 201 7.37 4.86 29.07
CA LYS A 201 8.27 5.98 28.78
C LYS A 201 9.54 5.98 29.65
N LEU A 202 10.28 4.86 29.66
CA LEU A 202 11.61 4.80 30.27
C LEU A 202 12.62 5.70 29.52
N PRO A 203 13.75 6.08 30.16
CA PRO A 203 14.78 6.90 29.50
C PRO A 203 15.36 6.23 28.25
N VAL A 204 15.65 7.04 27.24
CA VAL A 204 16.05 6.60 25.89
C VAL A 204 17.26 5.68 25.93
N ASP A 205 18.31 6.03 26.67
CA ASP A 205 19.53 5.22 26.82
C ASP A 205 19.26 3.82 27.37
N ILE A 206 18.24 3.68 28.23
CA ILE A 206 17.80 2.38 28.76
C ILE A 206 17.11 1.59 27.66
N ILE A 207 16.15 2.20 26.96
CA ILE A 207 15.41 1.52 25.87
C ILE A 207 16.38 1.06 24.77
N LEU A 208 17.37 1.87 24.38
CA LEU A 208 18.39 1.48 23.40
C LEU A 208 19.24 0.30 23.89
N ASN A 209 19.69 0.30 25.16
CA ASN A 209 20.41 -0.81 25.78
C ASN A 209 19.56 -2.08 25.94
N LEU A 210 18.22 -1.98 26.03
CA LEU A 210 17.34 -3.14 25.94
C LEU A 210 17.26 -3.68 24.50
N ILE A 211 17.09 -2.81 23.50
CA ILE A 211 17.02 -3.19 22.07
C ILE A 211 18.29 -3.94 21.65
N GLU A 212 19.47 -3.42 21.98
CA GLU A 212 20.78 -4.05 21.72
C GLU A 212 20.98 -5.41 22.45
N LYS A 213 20.02 -5.85 23.26
CA LYS A 213 20.00 -7.14 23.96
C LYS A 213 18.79 -8.02 23.62
N THR A 214 17.89 -7.57 22.74
CA THR A 214 16.74 -8.36 22.29
C THR A 214 17.07 -9.26 21.09
N THR A 215 16.32 -10.34 20.94
CA THR A 215 16.24 -11.13 19.70
C THR A 215 15.13 -10.63 18.79
N GLU A 216 15.20 -10.96 17.50
CA GLU A 216 14.14 -10.64 16.54
C GLU A 216 12.77 -11.25 16.94
N ASP A 217 12.76 -12.40 17.63
CA ASP A 217 11.54 -12.98 18.20
C ASP A 217 10.89 -12.06 19.24
N ALA A 218 11.68 -11.40 20.10
CA ALA A 218 11.18 -10.40 21.05
C ALA A 218 10.76 -9.08 20.34
N LEU A 219 11.40 -8.71 19.23
CA LEU A 219 11.01 -7.54 18.42
C LEU A 219 9.68 -7.75 17.68
N LYS A 220 9.41 -8.97 17.19
CA LYS A 220 8.18 -9.34 16.47
C LYS A 220 7.10 -10.00 17.35
N ALA A 221 7.36 -10.16 18.65
CA ALA A 221 6.37 -10.60 19.63
C ALA A 221 5.17 -9.62 19.67
N GLN A 222 3.97 -10.16 19.90
CA GLN A 222 2.72 -9.41 19.85
C GLN A 222 1.99 -9.53 21.20
N ASP A 223 1.43 -8.43 21.67
CA ASP A 223 0.56 -8.39 22.85
C ASP A 223 -0.84 -9.00 22.56
N SER A 224 -1.74 -9.01 23.54
CA SER A 224 -3.12 -9.49 23.39
C SER A 224 -3.96 -8.70 22.36
N LYS A 225 -3.50 -7.53 21.92
CA LYS A 225 -4.10 -6.71 20.85
C LYS A 225 -3.41 -6.92 19.49
N GLY A 226 -2.40 -7.78 19.41
CA GLY A 226 -1.62 -8.03 18.20
C GLY A 226 -0.52 -7.01 17.93
N PHE A 227 -0.25 -6.08 18.85
CA PHE A 227 0.73 -5.02 18.67
C PHE A 227 2.13 -5.43 19.15
N THR A 228 3.14 -5.06 18.37
CA THR A 228 4.57 -5.28 18.67
C THR A 228 5.18 -4.07 19.38
N PRO A 229 6.38 -4.18 19.99
CA PRO A 229 7.14 -3.01 20.48
C PRO A 229 7.19 -1.84 19.49
N LEU A 230 7.32 -2.14 18.20
CA LEU A 230 7.40 -1.16 17.12
C LEU A 230 6.07 -0.43 16.84
N HIS A 231 4.90 -1.06 17.08
CA HIS A 231 3.60 -0.38 16.99
C HIS A 231 3.48 0.69 18.08
N TYR A 232 3.82 0.35 19.33
CA TYR A 232 3.82 1.31 20.45
C TYR A 232 4.90 2.39 20.30
N ALA A 233 6.02 2.09 19.63
CA ALA A 233 7.08 3.05 19.39
C ALA A 233 6.69 4.18 18.41
N VAL A 234 5.73 3.95 17.50
CA VAL A 234 5.33 4.90 16.45
C VAL A 234 4.05 5.68 16.76
N GLU A 235 3.50 5.56 17.97
CA GLU A 235 2.35 6.37 18.42
C GLU A 235 2.64 7.87 18.25
N TYR A 236 1.73 8.60 17.61
CA TYR A 236 1.93 10.02 17.28
C TYR A 236 2.32 10.88 18.51
N GLU A 237 1.71 10.64 19.67
CA GLU A 237 1.99 11.33 20.94
C GLU A 237 3.37 11.02 21.57
N ARG A 238 4.16 10.14 20.93
CA ARG A 238 5.54 9.84 21.32
C ARG A 238 6.57 10.35 20.31
N CYS A 239 6.16 10.90 19.17
CA CYS A 239 7.03 11.24 18.04
C CYS A 239 7.96 12.44 18.31
N THR A 240 8.99 12.24 19.14
CA THR A 240 10.08 13.19 19.45
C THR A 240 11.34 12.84 18.66
N HIS A 241 12.37 13.70 18.71
CA HIS A 241 13.65 13.40 18.05
C HIS A 241 14.37 12.20 18.69
N SER A 242 14.31 12.04 20.01
CA SER A 242 14.85 10.85 20.68
C SER A 242 14.03 9.58 20.40
N GLN A 243 12.72 9.68 20.17
CA GLN A 243 11.90 8.53 19.77
C GLN A 243 12.23 8.04 18.35
N PHE A 244 12.62 8.95 17.45
CA PHE A 244 13.09 8.58 16.10
C PHE A 244 14.30 7.63 16.17
N GLU A 245 15.27 7.87 17.08
CA GLU A 245 16.40 6.96 17.28
C GLU A 245 15.96 5.58 17.81
N ILE A 246 15.00 5.52 18.73
CA ILE A 246 14.41 4.25 19.20
C ILE A 246 13.81 3.46 18.03
N ILE A 247 12.99 4.11 17.18
CA ILE A 247 12.35 3.46 16.03
C ILE A 247 13.40 3.03 15.00
N ARG A 248 14.42 3.86 14.73
CA ARG A 248 15.53 3.54 13.83
C ARG A 248 16.27 2.28 14.30
N ARG A 249 16.64 2.22 15.58
CA ARG A 249 17.36 1.07 16.16
C ARG A 249 16.53 -0.20 16.23
N LEU A 250 15.21 -0.11 16.50
CA LEU A 250 14.30 -1.25 16.39
C LEU A 250 14.34 -1.88 14.99
N ILE A 251 14.29 -1.04 13.94
CA ILE A 251 14.32 -1.49 12.54
C ILE A 251 15.71 -2.03 12.15
N GLU A 252 16.79 -1.39 12.60
CA GLU A 252 18.18 -1.84 12.36
C GLU A 252 18.51 -3.17 13.05
N CYS A 253 17.87 -3.50 14.18
CA CYS A 253 18.06 -4.77 14.89
C CYS A 253 17.16 -5.91 14.37
N GLY A 254 16.04 -5.63 13.71
CA GLY A 254 15.18 -6.65 13.13
C GLY A 254 13.83 -6.12 12.64
N ASP A 255 13.62 -6.09 11.33
CA ASP A 255 12.47 -5.41 10.72
C ASP A 255 11.22 -6.30 10.53
N SER A 256 11.27 -7.60 10.87
CA SER A 256 10.12 -8.54 10.87
C SER A 256 8.90 -8.03 11.65
N ALA A 257 9.08 -7.11 12.60
CA ALA A 257 7.99 -6.44 13.32
C ALA A 257 7.07 -5.61 12.40
N LEU A 258 7.55 -5.17 11.23
CA LEU A 258 6.79 -4.43 10.21
C LEU A 258 5.79 -5.32 9.44
N ASP A 259 5.99 -6.64 9.45
CA ASP A 259 5.11 -7.60 8.78
C ASP A 259 4.00 -8.15 9.67
N LYS A 260 3.98 -7.74 10.94
CA LYS A 260 2.87 -7.99 11.86
C LYS A 260 1.72 -7.00 11.62
N LEU A 261 0.51 -7.45 11.91
CA LEU A 261 -0.70 -6.63 12.01
C LEU A 261 -1.28 -6.78 13.42
N GLY A 262 -1.91 -5.72 13.91
CA GLY A 262 -2.79 -5.80 15.08
C GLY A 262 -4.00 -6.73 14.85
N ASN A 263 -4.73 -7.01 15.92
CA ASN A 263 -5.93 -7.84 15.90
C ASN A 263 -7.14 -7.08 15.33
N LYS A 264 -8.30 -7.78 15.26
CA LYS A 264 -9.61 -7.19 14.90
C LYS A 264 -9.95 -5.99 15.81
N PRO A 265 -10.70 -4.98 15.31
CA PRO A 265 -11.38 -4.95 14.01
C PRO A 265 -10.52 -4.47 12.84
N ASP A 266 -9.57 -3.56 13.09
CA ASP A 266 -8.96 -2.74 12.04
C ASP A 266 -7.70 -3.34 11.39
N TYR A 267 -7.04 -4.31 12.05
CA TYR A 267 -5.81 -4.95 11.57
C TYR A 267 -4.69 -3.97 11.15
N PHE A 268 -4.43 -2.94 11.95
CA PHE A 268 -3.40 -1.95 11.63
C PHE A 268 -2.01 -2.59 11.46
N SER A 269 -1.28 -2.17 10.43
CA SER A 269 0.18 -2.27 10.33
C SER A 269 0.85 -1.20 11.20
N VAL A 270 2.18 -1.25 11.36
CA VAL A 270 2.96 -0.19 12.02
C VAL A 270 2.68 1.19 11.38
N TYR A 271 2.73 1.29 10.04
CA TYR A 271 2.44 2.55 9.33
C TYR A 271 0.96 2.98 9.49
N GLY A 272 0.02 2.04 9.35
CA GLY A 272 -1.41 2.32 9.52
C GLY A 272 -1.78 2.74 10.93
N TYR A 273 -1.08 2.23 11.95
CA TYR A 273 -1.25 2.61 13.34
C TYR A 273 -0.71 4.03 13.62
N HIS A 274 0.45 4.38 13.05
CA HIS A 274 0.98 5.74 13.10
C HIS A 274 -0.03 6.75 12.51
N GLU A 275 -0.50 6.54 11.27
CA GLU A 275 -1.47 7.43 10.63
C GLU A 275 -2.82 7.47 11.38
N SER A 276 -3.27 6.33 11.92
CA SER A 276 -4.48 6.23 12.74
C SER A 276 -4.39 7.04 14.03
N THR A 277 -3.25 7.02 14.73
CA THR A 277 -3.02 7.86 15.93
C THR A 277 -2.87 9.34 15.56
N ARG A 278 -2.25 9.65 14.42
CA ARG A 278 -2.12 11.02 13.89
C ARG A 278 -3.46 11.65 13.49
N GLU A 279 -4.30 10.96 12.71
CA GLU A 279 -5.64 11.45 12.34
C GLU A 279 -6.51 11.68 13.61
N LYS A 280 -6.41 10.81 14.62
CA LYS A 280 -7.07 10.98 15.92
C LYS A 280 -6.59 12.22 16.67
N TYR A 281 -5.27 12.40 16.84
CA TYR A 281 -4.70 13.55 17.54
C TYR A 281 -5.09 14.89 16.87
N ILE A 282 -4.97 14.98 15.53
CA ILE A 282 -5.34 16.17 14.76
C ILE A 282 -6.85 16.48 14.92
N SER A 283 -7.70 15.45 14.96
CA SER A 283 -9.15 15.61 15.17
C SER A 283 -9.47 16.08 16.59
N SER A 284 -8.85 15.49 17.61
CA SER A 284 -8.99 15.91 19.02
C SER A 284 -8.58 17.38 19.20
N LYS A 285 -7.44 17.79 18.63
CA LYS A 285 -6.95 19.18 18.66
C LYS A 285 -7.92 20.17 17.99
N LYS A 286 -8.54 19.78 16.87
CA LYS A 286 -9.60 20.58 16.21
C LYS A 286 -10.90 20.67 17.03
N SER A 287 -11.19 19.69 17.89
CA SER A 287 -12.40 19.66 18.73
C SER A 287 -12.31 20.47 20.03
N GLY A 288 -11.15 21.08 20.33
CA GLY A 288 -10.93 21.87 21.55
C GLY A 288 -10.81 21.06 22.85
N LYS A 289 -10.88 19.72 22.79
CA LYS A 289 -10.90 18.82 23.97
C LYS A 289 -9.56 18.64 24.70
N ILE A 290 -8.58 19.50 24.50
CA ILE A 290 -7.26 19.40 25.14
C ILE A 290 -7.04 20.60 26.06
N THR A 291 -7.58 20.51 27.28
CA THR A 291 -6.98 21.20 28.43
C THR A 291 -5.78 20.40 28.91
N GLY A 292 -4.75 21.08 29.43
CA GLY A 292 -3.67 20.39 30.14
C GLY A 292 -4.18 19.63 31.38
N GLU A 293 -3.36 18.72 31.89
CA GLU A 293 -3.57 18.02 33.18
C GLU A 293 -4.78 17.07 33.27
N ARG A 294 -4.78 16.00 32.46
CA ARG A 294 -5.19 14.68 32.97
C ARG A 294 -4.43 13.55 32.28
N LEU A 295 -3.50 12.92 33.00
CA LEU A 295 -2.50 12.01 32.45
C LEU A 295 -2.36 10.73 33.30
N ALA A 296 -3.42 9.93 33.32
CA ALA A 296 -3.43 8.56 33.83
C ALA A 296 -4.45 7.73 33.05
N GLU A 297 -4.09 6.49 32.74
CA GLU A 297 -4.91 5.41 32.14
C GLU A 297 -5.88 5.76 31.00
N TRP A 298 -5.50 5.36 29.78
CA TRP A 298 -6.42 5.29 28.63
C TRP A 298 -6.55 3.86 28.13
N THR A 299 -7.77 3.32 28.21
CA THR A 299 -8.21 2.14 27.45
C THR A 299 -8.86 2.58 26.13
N PRO A 300 -8.66 1.85 25.02
CA PRO A 300 -9.26 2.20 23.74
C PRO A 300 -10.80 2.06 23.81
N PRO A 301 -11.57 2.94 23.16
CA PRO A 301 -13.01 3.02 23.36
C PRO A 301 -13.77 1.84 22.73
N THR A 302 -14.35 1.00 23.58
CA THR A 302 -15.44 0.07 23.22
C THR A 302 -16.73 0.86 23.02
N LYS A 303 -17.15 1.03 21.76
CA LYS A 303 -18.54 1.39 21.42
C LYS A 303 -19.05 0.59 20.24
N GLU A 304 -19.76 -0.49 20.56
CA GLU A 304 -20.74 -1.06 19.64
C GLU A 304 -21.78 0.02 19.30
N THR A 305 -21.90 0.37 18.03
CA THR A 305 -23.00 1.21 17.56
C THR A 305 -24.09 0.31 17.00
N VAL A 306 -24.89 -0.26 17.91
CA VAL A 306 -26.09 -0.99 17.53
C VAL A 306 -27.03 -0.04 16.77
N LEU A 307 -27.38 -0.41 15.54
CA LEU A 307 -28.26 0.38 14.67
C LEU A 307 -29.70 0.36 15.19
N SER A 308 -30.01 1.28 16.11
CA SER A 308 -31.35 1.50 16.64
C SER A 308 -32.29 2.05 15.55
N GLN A 309 -33.45 1.42 15.38
CA GLN A 309 -34.48 1.89 14.46
C GLN A 309 -35.08 3.23 14.93
N PRO A 310 -35.40 4.18 14.03
CA PRO A 310 -36.02 5.44 14.41
C PRO A 310 -37.50 5.22 14.80
N LYS A 311 -37.83 5.47 16.07
CA LYS A 311 -39.23 5.57 16.53
C LYS A 311 -39.84 6.93 16.14
N ILE A 312 -41.11 6.92 15.77
CA ILE A 312 -41.90 8.10 15.41
C ILE A 312 -42.22 8.92 16.67
N SER A 313 -42.13 10.25 16.55
CA SER A 313 -42.78 11.21 17.45
C SER A 313 -43.24 12.45 16.65
N LYS A 314 -44.12 13.27 17.24
CA LYS A 314 -45.04 14.18 16.52
C LYS A 314 -44.77 15.67 16.77
N GLU A 315 -45.07 16.45 15.73
CA GLU A 315 -45.75 17.77 15.73
C GLU A 315 -45.18 18.95 16.56
N TYR A 316 -44.73 19.98 15.81
CA TYR A 316 -44.88 21.44 16.00
C TYR A 316 -44.74 22.12 17.38
N ASP A 317 -43.93 23.19 17.41
CA ASP A 317 -44.51 24.56 17.44
C ASP A 317 -43.59 25.62 16.76
N GLY A 318 -44.07 26.87 16.67
CA GLY A 318 -43.66 27.90 15.71
C GLY A 318 -42.53 28.91 16.07
N PRO A 319 -42.37 29.99 15.27
CA PRO A 319 -41.06 30.61 15.02
C PRO A 319 -40.82 32.01 15.64
N LYS A 320 -39.55 32.46 15.63
CA LYS A 320 -39.14 33.88 15.74
C LYS A 320 -38.03 34.23 14.72
N GLN A 321 -37.94 35.50 14.34
CA GLN A 321 -37.21 35.97 13.15
C GLN A 321 -35.97 36.86 13.43
N MET A 322 -34.94 36.64 12.60
CA MET A 322 -34.07 37.64 11.94
C MET A 322 -33.08 38.57 12.71
N ALA A 323 -31.79 38.25 12.52
CA ALA A 323 -30.78 39.05 11.78
C ALA A 323 -30.24 40.40 12.39
N PRO A 324 -29.23 41.07 11.78
CA PRO A 324 -28.23 40.67 10.75
C PRO A 324 -26.75 40.98 11.14
N LEU A 325 -25.82 40.81 10.18
CA LEU A 325 -24.47 41.46 9.95
C LEU A 325 -23.34 40.44 9.67
N PRO A 326 -22.26 40.80 8.93
CA PRO A 326 -22.29 41.30 7.56
C PRO A 326 -21.35 40.50 6.60
N ASN A 327 -21.41 40.81 5.29
CA ASN A 327 -20.46 40.27 4.30
C ASN A 327 -19.06 40.85 4.46
N GLU A 328 -18.02 40.04 4.25
CA GLU A 328 -16.85 40.49 3.47
C GLU A 328 -16.18 39.36 2.69
N ARG A 329 -15.47 39.71 1.62
CA ARG A 329 -14.93 38.78 0.62
C ARG A 329 -13.43 38.55 0.83
N ARG A 330 -12.97 37.30 0.68
CA ARG A 330 -11.58 37.02 0.28
C ARG A 330 -11.56 36.02 -0.86
N THR A 331 -10.78 36.34 -1.88
CA THR A 331 -10.64 35.58 -3.12
C THR A 331 -9.79 34.34 -2.92
N ARG A 332 -10.11 33.28 -3.65
CA ARG A 332 -9.12 32.25 -4.03
C ARG A 332 -8.57 32.63 -5.39
N GLU A 333 -7.27 32.45 -5.58
CA GLU A 333 -6.60 32.62 -6.86
C GLU A 333 -6.45 31.26 -7.52
N ASP A 334 -7.11 31.06 -8.66
CA ASP A 334 -7.05 29.81 -9.42
C ASP A 334 -5.87 29.84 -10.39
N LEU A 335 -4.84 29.02 -10.15
CA LEU A 335 -3.76 28.78 -11.12
C LEU A 335 -4.21 27.85 -12.24
N ALA A 336 -4.95 28.41 -13.21
CA ALA A 336 -5.46 27.72 -14.38
C ALA A 336 -5.00 28.40 -15.69
N PHE A 337 -3.74 28.16 -16.09
CA PHE A 337 -3.26 28.54 -17.42
C PHE A 337 -3.56 27.44 -18.44
N LYS A 338 -4.42 27.77 -19.42
CA LYS A 338 -4.73 26.91 -20.55
C LYS A 338 -3.94 27.31 -21.79
N TRP A 339 -3.39 26.29 -22.46
CA TRP A 339 -3.07 26.33 -23.89
C TRP A 339 -4.26 26.86 -24.68
N ARG A 340 -4.00 27.72 -25.67
CA ARG A 340 -5.03 28.27 -26.55
C ARG A 340 -4.47 28.52 -27.95
N GLY A 341 -4.43 27.47 -28.77
CA GLY A 341 -4.19 27.61 -30.21
C GLY A 341 -5.29 28.45 -30.85
N THR A 342 -4.92 29.51 -31.58
CA THR A 342 -5.86 30.37 -32.30
C THR A 342 -5.91 29.97 -33.78
N ASN A 343 -7.01 29.35 -34.19
CA ASN A 343 -7.28 29.13 -35.61
C ASN A 343 -7.43 30.48 -36.32
N LEU A 344 -6.59 30.74 -37.32
CA LEU A 344 -6.78 31.80 -38.30
C LEU A 344 -6.64 31.21 -39.71
N THR A 345 -7.57 31.61 -40.57
CA THR A 345 -7.74 31.07 -41.93
C THR A 345 -6.70 31.60 -42.91
N THR A 346 -6.11 30.71 -43.70
CA THR A 346 -5.25 31.07 -44.84
C THR A 346 -6.04 31.12 -46.14
N GLU A 347 -5.95 32.24 -46.87
CA GLU A 347 -6.14 32.34 -48.32
C GLU A 347 -5.05 33.28 -48.89
N PRO A 348 -4.60 33.14 -50.15
CA PRO A 348 -3.27 33.62 -50.56
C PRO A 348 -3.28 34.83 -51.50
N ASN A 349 -2.23 35.67 -51.44
CA ASN A 349 -1.44 36.17 -52.59
C ASN A 349 -0.40 37.24 -52.18
N GLY A 350 0.56 37.52 -53.09
CA GLY A 350 1.40 38.73 -53.04
C GLY A 350 2.90 38.46 -52.86
N LYS A 351 3.70 38.79 -53.89
CA LYS A 351 5.18 38.85 -53.80
C LYS A 351 5.65 40.31 -53.56
N PRO A 352 6.94 40.68 -53.69
CA PRO A 352 7.73 41.04 -52.51
C PRO A 352 8.24 42.48 -52.55
N PHE A 353 8.84 42.97 -51.47
CA PHE A 353 9.79 44.08 -51.58
C PHE A 353 10.99 43.93 -50.65
N GLN A 354 12.16 44.28 -51.19
CA GLN A 354 13.42 44.36 -50.47
C GLN A 354 13.54 45.74 -49.80
N MET A 355 14.31 45.82 -48.72
CA MET A 355 15.30 46.89 -48.64
C MET A 355 16.61 46.33 -48.09
N GLN A 356 17.71 46.80 -48.67
CA GLN A 356 19.07 46.33 -48.39
C GLN A 356 19.77 47.28 -47.42
N ASN A 357 20.92 46.82 -46.89
CA ASN A 357 22.10 47.65 -46.56
C ASN A 357 21.99 48.67 -45.39
N SER A 358 23.04 48.94 -44.60
CA SER A 358 24.36 48.27 -44.47
C SER A 358 25.27 48.96 -43.44
N LEU A 359 26.27 48.21 -42.95
CA LEU A 359 27.69 48.62 -42.79
C LEU A 359 28.20 49.47 -41.58
N LEU A 360 29.42 49.05 -41.17
CA LEU A 360 30.54 49.79 -40.55
C LEU A 360 30.65 49.99 -39.02
N GLN A 361 31.29 48.99 -38.39
CA GLN A 361 32.65 49.12 -37.81
C GLN A 361 33.27 50.53 -37.65
N THR A 362 33.80 50.88 -36.46
CA THR A 362 35.25 50.78 -36.10
C THR A 362 35.66 51.56 -34.83
N ASN A 363 36.51 50.91 -34.02
CA ASN A 363 37.74 51.40 -33.35
C ASN A 363 37.81 52.67 -32.45
N GLN A 364 38.33 52.40 -31.24
CA GLN A 364 39.56 52.95 -30.62
C GLN A 364 39.50 53.89 -29.39
N ILE A 365 40.48 53.62 -28.53
CA ILE A 365 40.80 54.15 -27.20
C ILE A 365 41.57 55.48 -27.32
N PRO A 366 41.71 56.28 -26.23
CA PRO A 366 43.06 56.40 -25.66
C PRO A 366 43.16 56.54 -24.11
N ASN A 367 43.88 55.60 -23.49
CA ASN A 367 45.16 55.79 -22.76
C ASN A 367 45.38 56.91 -21.69
N VAL A 368 46.02 56.50 -20.55
CA VAL A 368 47.26 57.05 -19.88
C VAL A 368 47.26 57.38 -18.35
N THR A 369 48.25 56.76 -17.65
CA THR A 369 48.92 57.01 -16.32
C THR A 369 48.17 57.16 -14.97
N VAL A 370 48.19 56.08 -14.17
CA VAL A 370 49.06 55.83 -12.97
C VAL A 370 49.50 57.01 -12.06
N SER A 371 49.26 56.91 -10.73
CA SER A 371 50.27 57.08 -9.64
C SER A 371 49.82 56.70 -8.21
N ALA A 372 50.63 55.86 -7.55
CA ALA A 372 51.09 55.81 -6.14
C ALA A 372 50.20 56.00 -4.87
N ASP A 373 50.42 55.06 -3.93
CA ASP A 373 50.70 55.22 -2.48
C ASP A 373 49.65 55.45 -1.34
N LEU A 374 49.48 54.37 -0.56
CA LEU A 374 49.75 54.22 0.89
C LEU A 374 49.00 55.02 2.01
N LYS A 375 48.33 54.21 2.85
CA LYS A 375 48.44 54.12 4.35
C LYS A 375 47.58 54.98 5.32
N VAL A 376 47.04 54.21 6.30
CA VAL A 376 46.99 54.46 7.77
C VAL A 376 45.82 55.25 8.41
N SER A 377 45.09 54.49 9.23
CA SER A 377 44.23 54.81 10.39
C SER A 377 44.58 56.03 11.25
N SER A 378 43.57 56.69 11.86
CA SER A 378 43.52 56.90 13.35
C SER A 378 42.21 57.48 13.93
N THR A 379 41.42 56.59 14.57
CA THR A 379 40.92 56.67 15.97
C THR A 379 40.15 57.87 16.60
N LEU A 380 39.09 57.50 17.36
CA LEU A 380 38.72 57.98 18.74
C LEU A 380 37.97 59.34 18.89
N PRO A 381 37.35 59.70 20.06
CA PRO A 381 37.58 59.20 21.45
C PRO A 381 36.35 58.84 22.36
N ALA A 382 36.57 58.02 23.42
CA ALA A 382 36.48 58.34 24.88
C ALA A 382 35.14 57.98 25.61
N HIS A 383 35.05 57.70 26.92
CA HIS A 383 36.04 57.32 27.97
C HIS A 383 35.38 56.57 29.18
N ILE A 384 35.94 55.41 29.56
CA ILE A 384 36.46 54.95 30.89
C ILE A 384 35.73 55.23 32.24
N SER A 385 35.56 54.16 33.07
CA SER A 385 35.99 54.13 34.50
C SER A 385 36.11 52.71 35.14
N ASN A 386 37.35 52.21 35.22
CA ASN A 386 38.01 51.25 36.16
C ASN A 386 37.26 50.24 37.08
N THR A 387 37.70 48.97 36.97
CA THR A 387 38.33 48.09 37.99
C THR A 387 37.81 47.99 39.45
N GLU A 388 37.52 46.76 39.93
CA GLU A 388 38.27 46.11 41.04
C GLU A 388 38.02 44.57 41.16
N VAL A 389 38.61 43.89 42.15
CA VAL A 389 38.84 42.42 42.19
C VAL A 389 38.27 41.74 43.44
N SER A 390 37.56 40.62 43.29
CA SER A 390 37.35 39.65 44.38
C SER A 390 37.04 38.22 43.88
N ARG A 391 37.34 37.22 44.72
CA ARG A 391 37.02 35.79 44.51
C ARG A 391 35.56 35.50 44.90
N GLU A 392 34.92 34.48 44.33
CA GLU A 392 34.64 33.20 45.06
C GLU A 392 33.63 32.24 44.38
N SER A 393 33.89 30.94 44.62
CA SER A 393 32.94 29.82 44.69
C SER A 393 32.18 29.33 43.43
N SER A 394 32.31 28.03 43.20
CA SER A 394 31.51 27.26 42.25
C SER A 394 30.11 26.94 42.79
N LYS A 395 29.07 27.15 41.99
CA LYS A 395 27.77 26.48 42.15
C LYS A 395 27.24 25.99 40.79
N MET A 396 27.24 24.68 40.58
CA MET A 396 26.45 24.08 39.50
C MET A 396 24.97 24.33 39.78
N ARG A 397 24.26 24.96 38.84
CA ARG A 397 22.80 24.92 38.81
C ARG A 397 22.38 23.72 37.98
N SER A 398 21.56 22.84 38.56
CA SER A 398 20.98 21.70 37.86
C SER A 398 20.04 22.19 36.76
N GLY A 399 20.41 21.97 35.50
CA GLY A 399 19.47 22.12 34.39
C GLY A 399 18.34 21.11 34.53
N LYS A 400 17.09 21.56 34.39
CA LYS A 400 16.01 20.65 34.02
C LYS A 400 16.33 20.12 32.62
N LEU A 401 16.12 18.83 32.39
CA LEU A 401 15.95 18.33 31.03
C LEU A 401 14.67 18.97 30.47
N GLU A 402 14.79 19.71 29.37
CA GLU A 402 13.63 20.20 28.64
C GLU A 402 12.95 19.00 27.97
N GLU A 403 11.67 18.78 28.25
CA GLU A 403 10.90 17.76 27.55
C GLU A 403 10.80 18.13 26.07
N GLN A 404 11.39 17.30 25.20
CA GLN A 404 11.26 17.46 23.76
C GLN A 404 9.80 17.28 23.36
N ALA A 405 9.11 18.40 23.10
CA ALA A 405 7.74 18.37 22.63
C ALA A 405 7.64 17.64 21.28
N VAL A 406 6.55 16.88 21.08
CA VAL A 406 6.21 16.32 19.77
C VAL A 406 5.94 17.46 18.79
N THR A 407 6.68 17.49 17.68
CA THR A 407 6.43 18.41 16.58
C THR A 407 5.86 17.66 15.37
N GLU A 408 5.15 18.36 14.49
CA GLU A 408 4.71 17.79 13.22
C GLU A 408 5.92 17.33 12.37
N GLU A 409 7.06 18.03 12.48
CA GLU A 409 8.30 17.69 11.79
C GLU A 409 8.91 16.36 12.28
N SER A 410 8.92 16.11 13.60
CA SER A 410 9.44 14.84 14.14
C SER A 410 8.49 13.66 13.88
N ALA A 411 7.17 13.89 13.83
CA ALA A 411 6.22 12.90 13.36
C ALA A 411 6.37 12.61 11.85
N GLU A 412 6.48 13.64 11.00
CA GLU A 412 6.64 13.48 9.56
C GLU A 412 7.93 12.74 9.19
N LYS A 413 9.04 12.98 9.90
CA LYS A 413 10.30 12.22 9.73
C LYS A 413 10.14 10.73 10.08
N ILE A 414 9.35 10.40 11.10
CA ILE A 414 9.02 9.00 11.45
C ILE A 414 8.14 8.39 10.35
N ARG A 415 7.11 9.11 9.89
CA ARG A 415 6.23 8.69 8.80
C ARG A 415 7.01 8.42 7.51
N GLU A 416 7.89 9.33 7.10
CA GLU A 416 8.76 9.17 5.94
C GLU A 416 9.72 8.00 6.10
N MET A 417 10.41 7.86 7.24
CA MET A 417 11.32 6.73 7.48
C MET A 417 10.61 5.37 7.34
N LEU A 418 9.45 5.21 7.98
CA LEU A 418 8.65 3.98 7.86
C LEU A 418 8.22 3.71 6.41
N HIS A 419 7.74 4.75 5.72
CA HIS A 419 7.28 4.67 4.34
C HIS A 419 8.41 4.23 3.39
N LEU A 420 9.56 4.89 3.48
CA LEU A 420 10.75 4.54 2.69
C LEU A 420 11.27 3.15 3.03
N HIS A 421 11.21 2.70 4.29
CA HIS A 421 11.66 1.36 4.66
C HIS A 421 10.77 0.27 4.05
N TYR A 422 9.44 0.41 4.15
CA TYR A 422 8.50 -0.51 3.48
C TYR A 422 8.75 -0.59 1.98
N LEU A 423 8.90 0.56 1.29
CA LEU A 423 9.12 0.62 -0.16
C LEU A 423 10.52 0.12 -0.59
N ARG A 424 11.55 0.21 0.27
CA ARG A 424 12.90 -0.32 -0.04
C ARG A 424 13.01 -1.84 0.17
N THR A 425 12.29 -2.41 1.14
CA THR A 425 12.57 -3.77 1.64
C THR A 425 11.50 -4.81 1.34
N ARG A 426 10.25 -4.41 1.09
CA ARG A 426 9.12 -5.33 0.89
C ARG A 426 8.68 -5.38 -0.57
N SER A 427 8.09 -6.50 -1.00
CA SER A 427 7.53 -6.65 -2.35
C SER A 427 6.40 -5.63 -2.61
N PRO A 428 6.05 -5.33 -3.88
CA PRO A 428 4.95 -4.40 -4.18
C PRO A 428 3.63 -4.76 -3.50
N GLU A 429 3.29 -6.06 -3.44
CA GLU A 429 2.14 -6.61 -2.71
C GLU A 429 2.17 -6.22 -1.22
N THR A 430 3.26 -6.54 -0.54
CA THR A 430 3.42 -6.32 0.90
C THR A 430 3.52 -4.83 1.20
N ALA A 431 4.29 -4.05 0.44
CA ALA A 431 4.40 -2.61 0.66
C ALA A 431 3.03 -1.91 0.49
N ALA A 432 2.31 -2.14 -0.61
CA ALA A 432 1.01 -1.51 -0.83
C ALA A 432 -0.04 -1.91 0.23
N SER A 433 -0.08 -3.20 0.61
CA SER A 433 -1.01 -3.68 1.63
C SER A 433 -0.68 -3.21 3.05
N ARG A 434 0.60 -3.02 3.40
CA ARG A 434 1.01 -2.45 4.71
C ARG A 434 0.84 -0.94 4.78
N LEU A 435 1.01 -0.20 3.67
CA LEU A 435 0.92 1.26 3.64
C LEU A 435 -0.53 1.77 3.57
N TYR A 436 -1.39 1.15 2.74
CA TYR A 436 -2.76 1.63 2.52
C TYR A 436 -3.85 0.65 2.99
N GLY A 437 -3.55 -0.64 3.15
CA GLY A 437 -4.51 -1.65 3.60
C GLY A 437 -5.81 -1.66 2.78
N LYS A 438 -6.94 -1.43 3.46
CA LYS A 438 -8.29 -1.31 2.87
C LYS A 438 -8.72 0.13 2.55
N SER A 439 -7.79 1.09 2.53
CA SER A 439 -8.10 2.52 2.38
C SER A 439 -8.63 2.85 0.98
N THR A 440 -9.77 3.54 0.91
CA THR A 440 -10.28 4.15 -0.33
C THR A 440 -9.41 5.32 -0.84
N LYS A 441 -8.40 5.75 -0.06
CA LYS A 441 -7.37 6.71 -0.45
C LYS A 441 -6.08 6.03 -0.98
N ALA A 442 -6.10 4.72 -1.25
CA ALA A 442 -4.93 3.97 -1.72
C ALA A 442 -4.29 4.59 -2.98
N ARG A 443 -2.97 4.42 -3.11
CA ARG A 443 -2.15 4.97 -4.19
C ARG A 443 -1.30 3.90 -4.85
N HIS A 444 -0.95 4.15 -6.11
CA HIS A 444 -0.06 3.32 -6.90
C HIS A 444 1.40 3.68 -6.55
N ILE A 445 2.12 2.72 -5.95
CA ILE A 445 3.54 2.85 -5.58
C ILE A 445 4.50 2.41 -6.68
N CYS A 446 3.99 1.87 -7.78
CA CYS A 446 4.76 1.49 -8.96
C CYS A 446 4.06 2.03 -10.21
N PHE A 447 4.83 2.40 -11.24
CA PHE A 447 4.29 2.67 -12.56
C PHE A 447 5.03 1.85 -13.63
N ASP A 448 4.37 0.83 -14.15
CA ASP A 448 4.94 -0.08 -15.16
C ASP A 448 4.18 0.04 -16.50
N TYR A 449 4.87 0.55 -17.52
CA TYR A 449 4.36 0.73 -18.89
C TYR A 449 4.78 -0.43 -19.82
N LEU A 450 5.36 -1.52 -19.30
CA LEU A 450 5.69 -2.68 -20.13
C LEU A 450 4.41 -3.37 -20.62
N GLY A 451 4.37 -3.70 -21.92
CA GLY A 451 3.19 -4.27 -22.59
C GLY A 451 2.28 -3.24 -23.26
N ALA A 452 2.39 -1.95 -22.91
CA ALA A 452 1.61 -0.89 -23.54
C ALA A 452 2.12 -0.54 -24.96
N PRO A 453 1.29 0.14 -25.79
CA PRO A 453 1.68 0.67 -27.09
C PRO A 453 3.01 1.44 -27.07
N LEU A 454 3.93 1.01 -27.94
CA LEU A 454 5.27 1.61 -28.11
C LEU A 454 5.26 2.90 -28.96
N LYS A 455 4.08 3.42 -29.30
CA LYS A 455 3.83 4.77 -29.80
C LYS A 455 2.56 5.27 -29.11
N ILE A 456 2.56 6.50 -28.63
CA ILE A 456 1.40 7.12 -28.00
C ILE A 456 1.39 8.64 -28.24
N ASP A 457 0.19 9.20 -28.33
CA ASP A 457 -0.02 10.65 -28.34
C ASP A 457 -0.02 11.22 -26.89
N PRO A 458 0.50 12.45 -26.66
CA PRO A 458 0.55 13.05 -25.33
C PRO A 458 -0.82 13.20 -24.65
N GLU A 459 -1.84 13.62 -25.40
CA GLU A 459 -3.18 13.91 -24.89
C GLU A 459 -3.93 12.59 -24.62
N GLU A 460 -3.80 11.62 -25.53
CA GLU A 460 -4.32 10.26 -25.34
C GLU A 460 -3.74 9.58 -24.10
N PHE A 461 -2.43 9.72 -23.85
CA PHE A 461 -1.78 9.20 -22.65
C PHE A 461 -2.33 9.86 -21.38
N ILE A 462 -2.44 11.20 -21.37
CA ILE A 462 -2.92 11.97 -20.21
C ILE A 462 -4.38 11.60 -19.88
N GLU A 463 -5.27 11.50 -20.87
CA GLU A 463 -6.66 11.07 -20.66
C GLU A 463 -6.73 9.63 -20.14
N SER A 464 -5.98 8.72 -20.77
CA SER A 464 -6.00 7.29 -20.41
C SER A 464 -5.51 7.03 -18.99
N PHE A 465 -4.50 7.78 -18.52
CA PHE A 465 -3.95 7.67 -17.16
C PHE A 465 -4.39 8.79 -16.20
N GLU A 466 -5.46 9.55 -16.52
CA GLU A 466 -6.03 10.56 -15.61
C GLU A 466 -6.35 9.95 -14.24
N HIS A 467 -6.98 8.77 -14.26
CA HIS A 467 -7.45 8.03 -13.09
C HIS A 467 -6.34 7.54 -12.14
N VAL A 468 -5.09 7.38 -12.62
CA VAL A 468 -3.99 6.83 -11.81
C VAL A 468 -3.52 7.83 -10.76
N LYS A 469 -3.64 7.45 -9.49
CA LYS A 469 -3.20 8.23 -8.31
C LYS A 469 -1.87 7.66 -7.81
N LEU A 470 -0.77 8.32 -8.15
CA LEU A 470 0.57 7.92 -7.71
C LEU A 470 0.83 8.35 -6.26
N ASP A 471 1.76 7.67 -5.59
CA ASP A 471 2.36 8.19 -4.37
C ASP A 471 3.49 9.19 -4.66
N THR A 472 3.75 10.08 -3.69
CA THR A 472 4.93 10.93 -3.61
C THR A 472 6.26 10.15 -3.70
N VAL A 473 6.29 8.89 -3.27
CA VAL A 473 7.42 7.98 -3.42
C VAL A 473 7.01 6.75 -4.23
N LEU A 474 7.69 6.50 -5.35
CA LEU A 474 7.50 5.27 -6.12
C LEU A 474 8.62 4.26 -5.84
N GLN A 475 8.25 3.01 -5.57
CA GLN A 475 9.17 1.89 -5.46
C GLN A 475 9.89 1.64 -6.80
N TYR A 476 9.17 1.71 -7.92
CA TYR A 476 9.80 1.82 -9.23
C TYR A 476 8.94 2.49 -10.30
N VAL A 477 9.60 2.99 -11.35
CA VAL A 477 8.99 3.29 -12.65
C VAL A 477 9.68 2.51 -13.75
N ALA A 478 8.92 1.98 -14.71
CA ALA A 478 9.45 1.16 -15.80
C ALA A 478 8.84 1.56 -17.15
N PHE A 479 9.71 1.97 -18.07
CA PHE A 479 9.35 2.33 -19.44
C PHE A 479 10.10 1.45 -20.47
N PRO A 480 9.41 0.86 -21.47
CA PRO A 480 10.03 0.28 -22.65
C PRO A 480 10.54 1.38 -23.58
N ASN A 481 11.01 1.03 -24.78
CA ASN A 481 11.51 1.97 -25.79
C ASN A 481 10.39 2.79 -26.51
N VAL A 482 9.44 3.36 -25.74
CA VAL A 482 8.20 4.02 -26.21
C VAL A 482 8.44 5.34 -26.97
N ARG A 483 7.77 5.48 -28.12
CA ARG A 483 7.48 6.69 -28.91
C ARG A 483 6.43 7.62 -28.27
N VAL A 484 6.74 8.91 -28.06
CA VAL A 484 5.71 9.96 -28.04
C VAL A 484 5.60 10.55 -29.45
N HIS A 485 4.38 10.65 -30.00
CA HIS A 485 4.11 11.24 -31.31
C HIS A 485 2.70 11.90 -31.35
N PRO A 486 2.54 13.18 -31.74
CA PRO A 486 3.55 14.11 -32.22
C PRO A 486 4.65 14.40 -31.20
N ALA A 487 5.78 14.93 -31.65
CA ALA A 487 6.88 15.25 -30.74
C ALA A 487 6.42 16.38 -29.78
N PRO A 488 6.54 16.21 -28.46
CA PRO A 488 6.04 17.19 -27.50
C PRO A 488 6.81 18.50 -27.60
N ASP A 489 6.06 19.62 -27.63
CA ASP A 489 6.56 20.96 -27.88
C ASP A 489 7.26 21.55 -26.64
N TYR A 490 8.48 21.09 -26.38
CA TYR A 490 9.30 21.55 -25.27
C TYR A 490 10.11 22.80 -25.64
N PRO A 491 10.26 23.78 -24.71
CA PRO A 491 11.23 24.88 -24.85
C PRO A 491 12.70 24.46 -24.98
N TYR A 492 12.98 23.16 -24.84
CA TYR A 492 14.28 22.53 -24.98
C TYR A 492 14.24 21.27 -25.87
N ALA A 493 13.17 21.08 -26.66
CA ALA A 493 13.24 20.15 -27.77
C ALA A 493 14.21 20.75 -28.80
N LEU A 494 15.38 20.11 -28.96
CA LEU A 494 16.40 20.53 -29.93
C LEU A 494 15.75 20.63 -31.31
N ASP A 495 15.78 21.83 -31.90
CA ASP A 495 15.07 22.12 -33.13
C ASP A 495 15.66 21.28 -34.27
N LYS A 496 14.83 20.39 -34.83
CA LYS A 496 15.25 19.50 -35.92
C LYS A 496 15.55 20.26 -37.22
N SER A 497 15.20 21.55 -37.30
CA SER A 497 15.57 22.45 -38.40
C SER A 497 16.92 23.15 -38.19
N THR A 498 17.44 23.29 -36.96
CA THR A 498 18.80 23.82 -36.70
C THR A 498 19.89 22.75 -36.80
N GLY A 499 19.51 21.47 -36.70
CA GLY A 499 20.44 20.33 -36.82
C GLY A 499 21.20 20.01 -35.54
N ASP A 500 20.74 20.51 -34.39
CA ASP A 500 21.45 20.51 -33.11
C ASP A 500 21.38 19.14 -32.39
N GLY A 501 21.96 18.11 -33.03
CA GLY A 501 22.01 16.73 -32.54
C GLY A 501 20.82 15.86 -32.96
N ASN A 502 20.96 14.55 -32.73
CA ASN A 502 19.98 13.52 -33.11
C ASN A 502 19.56 12.64 -31.91
N GLY A 503 19.66 13.17 -30.69
CA GLY A 503 19.24 12.48 -29.48
C GLY A 503 17.73 12.53 -29.26
N ARG A 504 17.17 11.50 -28.62
CA ARG A 504 15.78 11.52 -28.14
C ARG A 504 15.62 12.44 -26.93
N CYS A 505 14.43 13.01 -26.81
CA CYS A 505 13.97 13.80 -25.65
C CYS A 505 12.60 13.33 -25.12
N ASP A 506 11.94 12.38 -25.78
CA ASP A 506 10.55 12.01 -25.53
C ASP A 506 10.30 11.39 -24.14
N MET A 507 11.31 10.83 -23.46
CA MET A 507 11.17 10.39 -22.06
C MET A 507 10.94 11.55 -21.07
N MET A 508 11.26 12.81 -21.44
CA MET A 508 10.95 13.98 -20.61
C MET A 508 9.44 14.14 -20.38
N PHE A 509 8.59 13.70 -21.32
CA PHE A 509 7.13 13.72 -21.19
C PHE A 509 6.64 12.86 -20.01
N PHE A 510 7.04 11.59 -19.97
CA PHE A 510 6.61 10.69 -18.91
C PHE A 510 7.13 11.12 -17.54
N PHE A 511 8.38 11.60 -17.46
CA PHE A 511 8.93 12.08 -16.19
C PHE A 511 8.38 13.44 -15.76
N GLN A 512 7.95 14.31 -16.67
CA GLN A 512 7.20 15.52 -16.31
C GLN A 512 5.80 15.15 -15.78
N TRP A 513 5.08 14.24 -16.44
CA TRP A 513 3.79 13.74 -15.96
C TRP A 513 3.88 13.11 -14.55
N LEU A 514 4.99 12.42 -14.23
CA LEU A 514 5.26 11.96 -12.86
C LEU A 514 5.39 13.12 -11.85
N LYS A 515 6.08 14.22 -12.21
CA LYS A 515 6.19 15.44 -11.38
C LYS A 515 4.82 16.10 -11.19
N ASP A 516 4.02 16.19 -12.25
CA ASP A 516 2.68 16.78 -12.25
C ASP A 516 1.68 15.97 -11.41
N LYS A 517 1.84 14.63 -11.36
CA LYS A 517 1.13 13.72 -10.44
C LYS A 517 1.62 13.80 -8.99
N GLY A 518 2.66 14.59 -8.70
CA GLY A 518 3.17 14.87 -7.36
C GLY A 518 4.24 13.89 -6.85
N VAL A 519 4.86 13.10 -7.73
CA VAL A 519 6.00 12.22 -7.38
C VAL A 519 7.23 13.08 -7.08
N LYS A 520 7.98 12.72 -6.03
CA LYS A 520 9.21 13.42 -5.58
C LYS A 520 10.44 12.50 -5.49
N ARG A 521 10.22 11.21 -5.24
CA ARG A 521 11.28 10.20 -5.09
C ARG A 521 10.91 8.95 -5.86
N ILE A 522 11.89 8.35 -6.52
CA ILE A 522 11.73 7.12 -7.30
C ILE A 522 12.87 6.19 -6.89
N LEU A 523 12.55 5.16 -6.09
CA LEU A 523 13.57 4.25 -5.57
C LEU A 523 14.27 3.49 -6.70
N LYS A 524 13.56 3.11 -7.77
CA LYS A 524 14.16 2.52 -8.98
C LYS A 524 13.59 3.07 -10.29
N VAL A 525 14.47 3.58 -11.15
CA VAL A 525 14.16 3.94 -12.55
C VAL A 525 14.59 2.81 -13.46
N ILE A 526 13.71 2.35 -14.35
CA ILE A 526 13.99 1.38 -15.42
C ILE A 526 13.55 1.99 -16.74
N VAL A 527 14.49 2.18 -17.68
CA VAL A 527 14.20 2.70 -19.03
C VAL A 527 14.94 1.88 -20.07
N ASP A 528 14.22 1.25 -20.99
CA ASP A 528 14.83 0.63 -22.17
C ASP A 528 15.16 1.70 -23.23
N ASP A 529 16.44 2.08 -23.28
CA ASP A 529 16.99 3.05 -24.24
C ASP A 529 18.05 2.42 -25.16
N SER A 530 17.90 1.11 -25.43
CA SER A 530 18.89 0.33 -26.17
C SER A 530 18.87 0.50 -27.70
N ASN A 531 17.79 1.08 -28.25
CA ASN A 531 17.64 1.35 -29.68
C ASN A 531 18.21 2.71 -30.09
N THR A 532 18.80 2.78 -31.29
CA THR A 532 19.28 4.03 -31.91
C THR A 532 18.16 4.80 -32.63
N PRO A 533 18.09 6.14 -32.53
CA PRO A 533 18.80 6.98 -31.56
C PRO A 533 18.28 6.74 -30.13
N ALA A 534 19.20 6.74 -29.17
CA ALA A 534 18.92 6.79 -27.73
C ALA A 534 18.70 8.25 -27.28
N HIS A 535 18.43 8.48 -26.00
CA HIS A 535 18.30 9.84 -25.45
C HIS A 535 19.62 10.59 -25.43
N SER A 536 19.56 11.91 -25.67
CA SER A 536 20.68 12.79 -25.32
C SER A 536 20.87 12.77 -23.81
N ASP A 537 22.12 12.90 -23.36
CA ASP A 537 22.44 12.89 -21.93
C ASP A 537 21.72 14.03 -21.18
N GLU A 538 21.65 15.21 -21.80
CA GLU A 538 20.86 16.35 -21.33
C GLU A 538 19.36 16.02 -21.14
N ALA A 539 18.75 15.17 -21.99
CA ALA A 539 17.37 14.77 -21.84
C ALA A 539 17.17 13.76 -20.69
N ILE A 540 18.16 12.91 -20.43
CA ILE A 540 18.19 12.02 -19.26
C ILE A 540 18.26 12.85 -17.97
N GLU A 541 19.16 13.83 -17.95
CA GLU A 541 19.36 14.78 -16.85
C GLU A 541 18.09 15.58 -16.59
N LYS A 542 17.49 16.24 -17.60
CA LYS A 542 16.25 17.03 -17.45
C LYS A 542 15.02 16.17 -17.06
N ALA A 543 14.92 14.95 -17.56
CA ALA A 543 13.86 14.02 -17.15
C ALA A 543 13.97 13.73 -15.64
N LEU A 544 15.14 13.32 -15.18
CA LEU A 544 15.38 12.89 -13.79
C LEU A 544 15.54 14.07 -12.80
N GLN A 545 15.85 15.28 -13.28
CA GLN A 545 16.02 16.48 -12.46
C GLN A 545 14.81 16.72 -11.53
N GLY A 546 15.09 16.82 -10.23
CA GLY A 546 14.09 17.04 -9.18
C GLY A 546 13.54 15.77 -8.53
N PHE A 547 13.94 14.58 -9.00
CA PHE A 547 13.68 13.33 -8.30
C PHE A 547 14.87 12.89 -7.44
N ASP A 548 14.60 12.47 -6.21
CA ASP A 548 15.53 11.59 -5.49
C ASP A 548 15.49 10.19 -6.17
N VAL A 549 16.52 9.82 -6.91
CA VAL A 549 16.66 8.49 -7.51
C VAL A 549 17.70 7.67 -6.76
N GLU A 550 17.33 6.47 -6.29
CA GLU A 550 18.23 5.57 -5.53
C GLU A 550 18.79 4.42 -6.37
N ILE A 551 18.09 3.96 -7.42
CA ILE A 551 18.55 2.91 -8.34
C ILE A 551 18.29 3.33 -9.79
N LEU A 552 19.30 3.25 -10.66
CA LEU A 552 19.21 3.65 -12.07
C LEU A 552 19.52 2.48 -13.03
N ASP A 553 18.50 2.02 -13.76
CA ASP A 553 18.57 1.06 -14.88
C ASP A 553 18.15 1.74 -16.19
N TRP A 554 18.93 2.75 -16.61
CA TRP A 554 18.76 3.41 -17.91
C TRP A 554 19.63 2.73 -18.95
N ARG A 555 19.01 1.98 -19.88
CA ARG A 555 19.70 1.01 -20.74
C ARG A 555 20.32 1.60 -22.01
N LYS A 556 20.94 2.77 -21.87
CA LYS A 556 21.77 3.42 -22.89
C LYS A 556 23.20 2.85 -22.81
N VAL A 557 23.76 2.47 -23.95
CA VAL A 557 25.13 1.94 -24.05
C VAL A 557 26.13 3.05 -23.74
N ASP A 558 27.14 2.73 -22.92
CA ASP A 558 28.26 3.61 -22.54
C ASP A 558 27.82 4.97 -21.95
N LEU A 559 26.73 4.98 -21.18
CA LEU A 559 26.17 6.15 -20.48
C LEU A 559 27.23 6.96 -19.71
N CYS A 560 27.22 8.30 -19.85
CA CYS A 560 28.25 9.17 -19.29
C CYS A 560 28.24 9.22 -17.75
N PRO A 561 29.41 9.15 -17.05
CA PRO A 561 29.46 9.29 -15.60
C PRO A 561 28.94 10.63 -15.07
N GLU A 562 29.15 11.74 -15.80
CA GLU A 562 28.66 13.06 -15.40
C GLU A 562 27.11 13.10 -15.38
N THR A 563 26.49 12.49 -16.38
CA THR A 563 25.04 12.35 -16.53
C THR A 563 24.44 11.47 -15.43
N ILE A 564 25.13 10.39 -15.04
CA ILE A 564 24.73 9.55 -13.90
C ILE A 564 24.78 10.37 -12.59
N TRP A 565 25.83 11.17 -12.38
CA TRP A 565 25.96 12.03 -11.18
C TRP A 565 24.94 13.18 -11.15
N THR A 566 24.68 13.79 -12.30
CA THR A 566 23.76 14.92 -12.48
C THR A 566 22.29 14.46 -12.35
N ALA A 567 21.97 13.26 -12.83
CA ALA A 567 20.64 12.65 -12.70
C ALA A 567 20.21 12.43 -11.24
N SER A 568 21.11 11.98 -10.36
CA SER A 568 20.86 11.90 -8.92
C SER A 568 22.14 11.72 -8.11
N ARG A 569 22.29 12.53 -7.06
CA ARG A 569 23.35 12.37 -6.04
C ARG A 569 23.00 11.35 -4.94
N LYS A 570 21.86 10.65 -5.06
CA LYS A 570 21.35 9.65 -4.10
C LYS A 570 21.37 8.20 -4.60
N LEU A 571 22.05 7.97 -5.72
CA LEU A 571 22.23 6.64 -6.30
C LEU A 571 23.03 5.70 -5.38
N ARG A 572 22.39 4.57 -5.03
CA ARG A 572 22.94 3.43 -4.28
C ARG A 572 23.34 2.27 -5.18
N GLU A 573 22.58 2.06 -6.25
CA GLU A 573 22.79 1.00 -7.25
C GLU A 573 22.65 1.58 -8.67
N VAL A 574 23.57 1.24 -9.58
CA VAL A 574 23.48 1.62 -10.99
C VAL A 574 23.68 0.41 -11.90
N HIS A 575 22.91 0.33 -12.99
CA HIS A 575 23.08 -0.66 -14.06
C HIS A 575 23.68 0.01 -15.30
N LEU A 576 24.79 -0.53 -15.79
CA LEU A 576 25.59 0.07 -16.86
C LEU A 576 25.70 -0.90 -18.02
N GLN A 577 25.30 -0.47 -19.22
CA GLN A 577 25.40 -1.25 -20.46
C GLN A 577 26.75 -0.92 -21.13
N TRP A 578 27.65 -1.89 -21.26
CA TRP A 578 29.02 -1.66 -21.74
C TRP A 578 29.29 -2.27 -23.12
N SER A 579 29.83 -1.46 -24.03
CA SER A 579 30.18 -1.85 -25.41
C SER A 579 31.45 -2.71 -25.55
N GLY A 580 32.24 -2.86 -24.49
CA GLY A 580 33.61 -3.40 -24.57
C GLY A 580 34.71 -2.32 -24.70
N ASN A 581 34.34 -1.05 -24.89
CA ASN A 581 35.27 0.07 -24.96
C ASN A 581 35.97 0.32 -23.61
N ASN A 582 37.30 0.16 -23.57
CA ASN A 582 38.07 0.31 -22.32
C ASN A 582 38.23 1.77 -21.86
N ALA A 583 37.96 2.77 -22.71
CA ALA A 583 37.93 4.17 -22.29
C ALA A 583 36.76 4.42 -21.31
N VAL A 584 35.61 3.81 -21.57
CA VAL A 584 34.39 3.95 -20.74
C VAL A 584 34.59 3.35 -19.36
N LEU A 585 35.19 2.15 -19.27
CA LEU A 585 35.61 1.58 -17.98
C LEU A 585 36.66 2.43 -17.25
N ARG A 586 37.46 3.24 -17.96
CA ARG A 586 38.37 4.19 -17.28
C ARG A 586 37.57 5.34 -16.69
N GLY A 587 36.74 6.02 -17.49
CA GLY A 587 35.92 7.14 -17.02
C GLY A 587 34.99 6.78 -15.85
N TRP A 588 34.25 5.68 -15.92
CA TRP A 588 33.42 5.22 -14.79
C TRP A 588 34.18 4.96 -13.48
N SER A 589 35.50 4.80 -13.51
CA SER A 589 36.34 4.52 -12.31
C SER A 589 37.39 5.58 -12.00
N GLU A 590 37.36 6.74 -12.66
CA GLU A 590 38.19 7.89 -12.26
C GLU A 590 37.60 8.61 -11.04
N SER A 591 38.35 9.54 -10.44
CA SER A 591 37.88 10.38 -9.32
C SER A 591 36.58 11.09 -9.65
N GLU A 592 36.54 11.75 -10.81
CA GLU A 592 35.36 12.47 -11.30
C GLU A 592 34.27 11.57 -11.92
N GLY A 593 34.50 10.25 -11.91
CA GLY A 593 33.55 9.24 -12.37
C GLY A 593 32.53 8.85 -11.28
N LEU A 594 32.15 7.56 -11.25
CA LEU A 594 31.23 7.02 -10.24
C LEU A 594 31.76 7.16 -8.81
N ARG A 595 33.05 7.46 -8.61
CA ARG A 595 33.67 7.65 -7.29
C ARG A 595 33.05 8.84 -6.53
N ARG A 596 32.59 9.90 -7.24
CA ARG A 596 31.81 11.04 -6.69
C ARG A 596 30.48 10.69 -6.03
N LEU A 597 29.92 9.50 -6.26
CA LEU A 597 28.65 9.09 -5.64
C LEU A 597 28.92 8.45 -4.27
N GLU A 598 28.80 9.25 -3.21
CA GLU A 598 29.07 8.84 -1.81
C GLU A 598 28.14 7.71 -1.33
N ASP A 599 26.85 7.78 -1.66
CA ASP A 599 25.83 6.78 -1.32
C ASP A 599 25.93 5.46 -2.15
N LEU A 600 26.82 5.38 -3.16
CA LEU A 600 26.88 4.27 -4.13
C LEU A 600 27.56 3.03 -3.56
N THR A 601 26.77 2.02 -3.21
CA THR A 601 27.27 0.74 -2.68
C THR A 601 27.44 -0.34 -3.74
N LYS A 602 26.77 -0.24 -4.90
CA LYS A 602 26.66 -1.34 -5.86
C LYS A 602 26.67 -0.90 -7.33
N VAL A 603 27.34 -1.68 -8.18
CA VAL A 603 27.37 -1.44 -9.64
C VAL A 603 27.07 -2.74 -10.38
N HIS A 604 26.02 -2.75 -11.19
CA HIS A 604 25.71 -3.82 -12.12
C HIS A 604 26.32 -3.52 -13.49
N LEU A 605 27.39 -4.24 -13.85
CA LEU A 605 28.00 -4.12 -15.17
C LEU A 605 27.41 -5.18 -16.11
N HIS A 606 26.60 -4.75 -17.07
CA HIS A 606 26.04 -5.60 -18.13
C HIS A 606 26.98 -5.59 -19.35
N VAL A 607 27.44 -6.78 -19.77
CA VAL A 607 28.48 -6.92 -20.79
C VAL A 607 27.97 -7.67 -22.01
N LYS A 608 27.96 -7.00 -23.16
CA LYS A 608 27.69 -7.60 -24.48
C LYS A 608 29.01 -8.10 -25.10
N GLN A 609 29.06 -9.36 -25.52
CA GLN A 609 30.27 -9.97 -26.06
C GLN A 609 30.36 -9.79 -27.58
N ASP A 610 30.99 -8.69 -28.01
CA ASP A 610 31.12 -8.38 -29.43
C ASP A 610 32.53 -8.63 -30.01
N LEU A 611 33.60 -8.07 -29.42
CA LEU A 611 34.92 -7.97 -30.10
C LEU A 611 36.16 -8.39 -29.29
N GLU A 612 36.05 -8.67 -27.99
CA GLU A 612 37.20 -8.93 -27.10
C GLU A 612 37.16 -10.34 -26.50
N SER A 613 38.33 -10.97 -26.32
CA SER A 613 38.41 -12.31 -25.74
C SER A 613 38.02 -12.30 -24.25
N HIS A 614 37.36 -13.36 -23.78
CA HIS A 614 36.90 -13.48 -22.38
C HIS A 614 37.99 -13.16 -21.35
N SER A 615 39.22 -13.63 -21.56
CA SER A 615 40.35 -13.37 -20.66
C SER A 615 40.75 -11.89 -20.62
N ARG A 616 40.83 -11.23 -21.79
CA ARG A 616 41.13 -9.79 -21.88
C ARG A 616 39.99 -8.95 -21.31
N MET A 617 38.75 -9.35 -21.55
CA MET A 617 37.54 -8.76 -20.97
C MET A 617 37.53 -8.86 -19.44
N GLN A 618 37.74 -10.06 -18.87
CA GLN A 618 37.86 -10.27 -17.42
C GLN A 618 38.98 -9.43 -16.81
N LYS A 619 40.15 -9.32 -17.48
CA LYS A 619 41.25 -8.47 -17.02
C LYS A 619 40.89 -6.97 -17.02
N LYS A 620 40.21 -6.47 -18.07
CA LYS A 620 39.70 -5.08 -18.11
C LYS A 620 38.73 -4.81 -16.95
N ILE A 621 37.82 -5.74 -16.68
CA ILE A 621 36.79 -5.65 -15.64
C ILE A 621 37.44 -5.70 -14.24
N GLY A 622 38.36 -6.62 -13.97
CA GLY A 622 39.12 -6.67 -12.72
C GLY A 622 39.83 -5.34 -12.45
N SER A 623 40.58 -4.83 -13.43
CA SER A 623 41.24 -3.52 -13.30
C SER A 623 40.27 -2.34 -13.16
N PHE A 624 39.01 -2.45 -13.58
CA PHE A 624 37.96 -1.47 -13.28
C PHE A 624 37.51 -1.55 -11.82
N CYS A 625 37.30 -2.77 -11.31
CA CYS A 625 36.99 -3.00 -9.90
C CYS A 625 38.09 -2.47 -8.97
N ASP A 626 39.35 -2.75 -9.29
CA ASP A 626 40.52 -2.29 -8.53
C ASP A 626 40.55 -0.75 -8.43
N ARG A 627 40.30 -0.04 -9.54
CA ARG A 627 40.26 1.43 -9.54
C ARG A 627 39.06 1.98 -8.77
N LEU A 628 37.87 1.43 -8.98
CA LEU A 628 36.65 1.93 -8.34
C LEU A 628 36.70 1.77 -6.81
N ASN A 629 37.26 0.65 -6.34
CA ASN A 629 37.42 0.34 -4.92
C ASN A 629 38.75 0.85 -4.31
N SER A 630 39.65 1.44 -5.09
CA SER A 630 40.86 2.06 -4.54
C SER A 630 40.51 3.24 -3.63
N SER A 631 41.00 3.21 -2.39
CA SER A 631 40.97 4.36 -1.48
C SER A 631 41.71 5.54 -2.13
N THR A 632 41.20 6.76 -1.98
CA THR A 632 41.84 7.97 -2.52
C THR A 632 43.05 8.37 -1.67
N SER A 633 44.14 7.61 -1.82
CA SER A 633 45.37 7.75 -1.03
C SER A 633 46.20 8.96 -1.44
N SER A 634 45.86 10.13 -0.89
CA SER A 634 46.79 11.20 -0.51
C SER A 634 47.87 11.63 -1.52
N ALA A 635 47.53 11.73 -2.81
CA ALA A 635 48.48 12.15 -3.87
C ALA A 635 48.32 13.63 -4.29
N GLU A 636 47.10 14.16 -4.34
CA GLU A 636 46.82 15.45 -5.00
C GLU A 636 46.79 16.65 -4.03
N GLN A 637 46.79 16.43 -2.71
CA GLN A 637 46.83 17.49 -1.71
C GLN A 637 48.25 17.99 -1.35
N GLN A 638 49.32 17.40 -1.88
CA GLN A 638 50.71 17.84 -1.64
C GLN A 638 51.12 19.09 -2.46
N ARG A 639 50.22 20.07 -2.62
CA ARG A 639 50.50 21.38 -3.23
C ARG A 639 49.87 22.58 -2.51
N THR A 640 49.74 22.52 -1.19
CA THR A 640 49.56 23.72 -0.35
C THR A 640 50.30 23.58 0.99
N PHE A 641 50.64 24.71 1.61
CA PHE A 641 51.53 24.76 2.78
C PHE A 641 50.90 24.23 4.08
N SER A 642 51.77 23.79 4.98
CA SER A 642 51.44 23.04 6.19
C SER A 642 51.13 23.90 7.43
N LEU A 643 50.11 23.49 8.18
CA LEU A 643 50.01 23.63 9.64
C LEU A 643 49.30 22.40 10.23
N PRO A 644 49.69 21.89 11.41
CA PRO A 644 49.06 20.73 12.03
C PRO A 644 47.83 21.12 12.87
N VAL A 645 46.70 20.46 12.62
CA VAL A 645 45.52 20.45 13.50
C VAL A 645 45.05 19.01 13.61
N GLU A 646 44.86 18.52 14.83
CA GLU A 646 44.31 17.18 15.07
C GLU A 646 42.81 17.17 14.74
N GLN A 647 42.39 16.27 13.84
CA GLN A 647 40.99 15.96 13.56
C GLN A 647 40.80 14.45 13.37
N PRO A 648 39.58 13.91 13.59
CA PRO A 648 39.40 12.51 13.96
C PRO A 648 39.55 11.49 12.83
N VAL A 649 39.68 10.23 13.23
CA VAL A 649 39.91 9.06 12.39
C VAL A 649 38.87 8.96 11.25
N PRO A 650 39.30 8.80 9.99
CA PRO A 650 38.37 8.61 8.87
C PRO A 650 37.47 7.39 9.05
N HIS A 651 36.18 7.52 8.74
CA HIS A 651 35.28 6.38 8.66
C HIS A 651 35.70 5.43 7.53
N SER A 652 35.65 4.13 7.79
CA SER A 652 36.02 3.10 6.82
C SER A 652 35.02 3.10 5.66
N ILE A 653 35.50 3.45 4.46
CA ILE A 653 34.73 3.34 3.22
C ILE A 653 34.49 1.85 2.96
N GLN A 654 33.26 1.39 3.06
CA GLN A 654 32.93 0.00 2.72
C GLN A 654 33.17 -0.24 1.22
N PRO A 655 33.76 -1.39 0.83
CA PRO A 655 34.06 -1.67 -0.57
C PRO A 655 32.78 -1.81 -1.40
N ARG A 656 32.76 -1.21 -2.59
CA ARG A 656 31.59 -1.22 -3.48
C ARG A 656 31.45 -2.59 -4.15
N ILE A 657 30.25 -3.14 -4.08
CA ILE A 657 29.92 -4.48 -4.58
C ILE A 657 29.62 -4.38 -6.08
N ILE A 658 30.61 -4.71 -6.90
CA ILE A 658 30.46 -4.71 -8.36
C ILE A 658 29.96 -6.09 -8.80
N GLN A 659 28.71 -6.17 -9.23
CA GLN A 659 28.08 -7.38 -9.74
C GLN A 659 28.13 -7.38 -11.27
N VAL A 660 29.05 -8.15 -11.83
CA VAL A 660 29.22 -8.29 -13.28
C VAL A 660 28.21 -9.31 -13.80
N LYS A 661 27.24 -8.87 -14.59
CA LYS A 661 26.28 -9.74 -15.29
C LYS A 661 26.66 -9.86 -16.77
N ARG A 662 26.65 -11.09 -17.30
CA ARG A 662 26.77 -11.33 -18.74
C ARG A 662 25.38 -11.36 -19.36
N SER A 663 25.26 -10.80 -20.56
CA SER A 663 23.98 -10.70 -21.27
C SER A 663 23.43 -12.05 -21.77
N ASP A 664 24.18 -13.13 -21.58
CA ASP A 664 23.89 -14.48 -22.08
C ASP A 664 22.75 -15.19 -21.30
N GLU A 665 22.50 -14.79 -20.04
CA GLU A 665 21.53 -15.46 -19.15
C GLU A 665 20.19 -14.71 -18.98
N ASP A 666 20.18 -13.37 -19.07
CA ASP A 666 18.96 -12.55 -18.90
C ASP A 666 17.95 -12.67 -20.08
N GLY A 667 18.22 -13.52 -21.08
CA GLY A 667 17.35 -13.81 -22.22
C GLY A 667 15.99 -14.44 -21.86
N GLN A 668 15.83 -14.96 -20.64
CA GLN A 668 14.54 -15.50 -20.16
C GLN A 668 13.49 -14.40 -19.91
N ASN A 669 13.91 -13.20 -19.48
CA ASN A 669 13.02 -12.04 -19.31
C ASN A 669 12.51 -11.44 -20.64
N ARG A 670 12.90 -12.00 -21.80
CA ARG A 670 12.45 -11.60 -23.14
C ARG A 670 11.59 -12.68 -23.83
N ARG A 671 11.09 -13.67 -23.08
CA ARG A 671 10.35 -14.83 -23.63
C ARG A 671 8.95 -15.06 -23.06
N LEU A 672 8.43 -14.12 -22.28
CA LEU A 672 6.99 -13.97 -22.04
C LEU A 672 6.46 -12.86 -22.97
N LEU A 673 5.17 -12.93 -23.34
CA LEU A 673 4.50 -12.01 -24.29
C LEU A 673 4.98 -12.05 -25.75
N THR A 674 5.31 -13.24 -26.29
CA THR A 674 5.09 -13.53 -27.72
C THR A 674 4.61 -14.97 -27.94
N MET A 675 3.57 -15.36 -27.20
CA MET A 675 2.68 -16.44 -27.60
C MET A 675 1.40 -15.82 -28.16
N SER A 676 1.44 -15.44 -29.44
CA SER A 676 0.21 -15.34 -30.21
C SER A 676 -0.41 -16.73 -30.22
N PHE A 677 -1.49 -16.91 -29.45
CA PHE A 677 -2.29 -18.12 -29.57
C PHE A 677 -2.89 -18.10 -30.97
N ALA A 678 -2.47 -19.05 -31.80
CA ALA A 678 -3.15 -19.33 -33.04
C ALA A 678 -4.57 -19.82 -32.70
N ALA A 679 -5.52 -18.89 -32.66
CA ALA A 679 -6.91 -19.23 -32.90
C ALA A 679 -6.94 -20.05 -34.19
N SER A 680 -7.47 -21.27 -34.12
CA SER A 680 -7.35 -22.24 -35.20
C SER A 680 -7.98 -21.68 -36.47
N GLU A 681 -7.16 -21.38 -37.49
CA GLU A 681 -7.62 -20.78 -38.74
C GLU A 681 -8.55 -21.71 -39.52
N MET A 682 -9.85 -21.66 -39.23
CA MET A 682 -10.89 -22.08 -40.16
C MET A 682 -11.34 -20.86 -40.95
N LYS A 683 -10.60 -20.54 -42.01
CA LYS A 683 -10.98 -19.50 -42.98
C LYS A 683 -12.22 -19.95 -43.75
N GLN A 684 -13.37 -19.43 -43.36
CA GLN A 684 -14.58 -19.38 -44.17
C GLN A 684 -15.07 -17.93 -44.20
N GLU A 685 -15.33 -17.41 -45.40
CA GLU A 685 -15.91 -16.08 -45.60
C GLU A 685 -17.42 -16.11 -45.28
N HIS A 686 -17.75 -16.30 -44.01
CA HIS A 686 -19.14 -16.21 -43.54
C HIS A 686 -19.55 -14.74 -43.37
N VAL A 687 -20.61 -14.36 -44.08
CA VAL A 687 -21.30 -13.08 -43.87
C VAL A 687 -21.93 -13.09 -42.46
N LEU A 688 -21.29 -12.40 -41.53
CA LEU A 688 -21.73 -12.31 -40.13
C LEU A 688 -23.15 -11.74 -40.06
N GLN A 689 -24.03 -12.47 -39.38
CA GLN A 689 -25.42 -12.04 -39.19
C GLN A 689 -25.47 -10.96 -38.10
N PRO A 690 -25.95 -9.73 -38.40
CA PRO A 690 -25.98 -8.66 -37.43
C PRO A 690 -26.96 -8.98 -36.29
N HIS A 691 -26.45 -9.05 -35.06
CA HIS A 691 -27.26 -9.25 -33.87
C HIS A 691 -28.25 -8.08 -33.69
N ARG A 692 -29.54 -8.30 -33.97
CA ARG A 692 -30.62 -7.32 -33.71
C ARG A 692 -30.54 -6.75 -32.28
N TRP A 693 -30.17 -7.59 -31.32
CA TRP A 693 -29.99 -7.22 -29.91
C TRP A 693 -28.94 -6.12 -29.74
N LEU A 694 -27.79 -6.22 -30.42
CA LEU A 694 -26.73 -5.22 -30.34
C LEU A 694 -27.15 -3.93 -31.04
N ASN A 695 -27.72 -4.02 -32.25
CA ASN A 695 -28.19 -2.84 -33.00
C ASN A 695 -29.20 -2.01 -32.19
N CYS A 696 -30.19 -2.68 -31.57
CA CYS A 696 -31.16 -2.05 -30.65
C CYS A 696 -30.48 -1.28 -29.51
N MET A 697 -29.42 -1.84 -28.90
CA MET A 697 -28.73 -1.20 -27.80
C MET A 697 -27.79 -0.09 -28.28
N ASP A 698 -27.09 -0.26 -29.40
CA ASP A 698 -26.26 0.78 -30.02
C ASP A 698 -27.12 2.01 -30.42
N GLU A 699 -28.30 1.82 -31.04
CA GLU A 699 -29.26 2.89 -31.37
C GLU A 699 -29.74 3.64 -30.11
N PHE A 700 -30.12 2.92 -29.05
CA PHE A 700 -30.59 3.54 -27.81
C PHE A 700 -29.47 4.28 -27.05
N LYS A 701 -28.26 3.72 -27.07
CA LYS A 701 -27.08 4.22 -26.35
C LYS A 701 -26.77 5.66 -26.67
N ASP A 702 -26.69 6.01 -27.96
CA ASP A 702 -26.23 7.33 -28.37
C ASP A 702 -27.23 8.43 -28.00
N VAL A 703 -28.54 8.13 -28.04
CA VAL A 703 -29.56 9.04 -27.54
C VAL A 703 -29.45 9.19 -26.01
N PHE A 704 -29.35 8.08 -25.28
CA PHE A 704 -29.24 8.04 -23.82
C PHE A 704 -28.00 8.80 -23.31
N GLN A 705 -26.82 8.57 -23.90
CA GLN A 705 -25.57 9.26 -23.56
C GLN A 705 -25.69 10.78 -23.70
N ASN A 706 -26.41 11.26 -24.72
CA ASN A 706 -26.64 12.68 -24.91
C ASN A 706 -27.62 13.28 -23.88
N VAL A 707 -28.65 12.53 -23.44
CA VAL A 707 -29.56 12.98 -22.37
C VAL A 707 -28.85 12.97 -21.00
N TRP A 708 -28.07 11.93 -20.70
CA TRP A 708 -27.26 11.86 -19.47
C TRP A 708 -26.27 13.03 -19.38
N SER A 709 -25.53 13.28 -20.46
CA SER A 709 -24.53 14.36 -20.56
C SER A 709 -25.14 15.76 -20.45
N TRP A 710 -26.40 15.94 -20.84
CA TRP A 710 -27.16 17.16 -20.59
C TRP A 710 -27.64 17.26 -19.14
N THR A 711 -28.26 16.20 -18.62
CA THR A 711 -28.85 16.15 -17.27
C THR A 711 -27.80 16.37 -16.19
N MET A 712 -26.63 15.74 -16.29
CA MET A 712 -25.57 15.86 -15.28
C MET A 712 -24.94 17.25 -15.22
N LYS A 713 -24.99 18.04 -16.31
CA LYS A 713 -24.54 19.44 -16.34
C LYS A 713 -25.47 20.41 -15.62
N GLN A 714 -26.71 19.99 -15.28
CA GLN A 714 -27.66 20.86 -14.59
C GLN A 714 -27.26 21.14 -13.13
N LYS A 715 -27.52 22.37 -12.69
CA LYS A 715 -27.25 22.86 -11.32
C LYS A 715 -28.32 22.38 -10.33
N LEU A 716 -28.25 21.12 -9.91
CA LEU A 716 -29.01 20.64 -8.76
C LEU A 716 -28.36 21.14 -7.47
N GLN A 717 -29.12 21.80 -6.60
CA GLN A 717 -28.68 22.10 -5.24
C GLN A 717 -28.74 20.84 -4.37
N GLN A 718 -27.66 20.54 -3.65
CA GLN A 718 -27.56 19.57 -2.55
C GLN A 718 -28.10 18.14 -2.81
N GLN A 719 -27.44 17.33 -3.66
CA GLN A 719 -27.34 15.87 -3.44
C GLN A 719 -26.28 15.17 -4.31
N GLU A 720 -25.02 15.19 -3.85
CA GLU A 720 -23.89 14.53 -4.54
C GLU A 720 -24.08 13.02 -4.73
N ALA A 721 -24.88 12.38 -3.85
CA ALA A 721 -25.20 10.97 -3.88
C ALA A 721 -25.91 10.52 -5.17
N LEU A 722 -26.72 11.38 -5.79
CA LEU A 722 -27.42 11.08 -7.05
C LEU A 722 -26.57 11.34 -8.30
N LYS A 723 -25.44 12.05 -8.18
CA LYS A 723 -24.48 12.27 -9.28
C LYS A 723 -23.31 11.27 -9.29
N GLN A 724 -23.26 10.33 -8.34
CA GLN A 724 -22.24 9.27 -8.34
C GLN A 724 -22.40 8.39 -9.60
N PRO A 725 -21.33 8.11 -10.36
CA PRO A 725 -21.40 7.20 -11.51
C PRO A 725 -21.67 5.77 -11.04
N VAL A 726 -22.32 4.97 -11.90
CA VAL A 726 -22.44 3.52 -11.66
C VAL A 726 -21.07 2.89 -11.89
N GLU A 727 -20.48 2.33 -10.83
CA GLU A 727 -19.16 1.69 -10.89
C GLU A 727 -19.26 0.17 -10.92
N ILE A 728 -18.55 -0.43 -11.86
CA ILE A 728 -18.48 -1.87 -12.13
C ILE A 728 -17.04 -2.32 -11.87
N ALA A 729 -16.83 -3.28 -10.97
CA ALA A 729 -15.57 -4.00 -10.92
C ALA A 729 -15.53 -5.04 -12.04
N LEU A 730 -14.57 -4.92 -12.94
CA LEU A 730 -14.25 -5.96 -13.91
C LEU A 730 -13.07 -6.77 -13.36
N ILE A 731 -13.35 -8.01 -12.94
CA ILE A 731 -12.36 -8.95 -12.42
C ILE A 731 -11.97 -9.87 -13.56
N ASP A 732 -10.79 -9.67 -14.16
CA ASP A 732 -10.36 -10.35 -15.39
C ASP A 732 -8.82 -10.32 -15.55
N ASP A 733 -8.28 -10.53 -16.76
CA ASP A 733 -6.83 -10.58 -17.03
C ASP A 733 -6.13 -9.21 -17.19
N GLY A 734 -6.83 -8.10 -16.88
CA GLY A 734 -6.41 -6.71 -17.08
C GLY A 734 -7.16 -6.03 -18.24
N VAL A 735 -6.92 -4.74 -18.47
CA VAL A 735 -7.60 -3.94 -19.50
C VAL A 735 -6.64 -2.94 -20.13
N ASP A 736 -6.55 -2.91 -21.46
CA ASP A 736 -5.69 -1.99 -22.20
C ASP A 736 -6.31 -0.58 -22.27
N VAL A 737 -6.10 0.22 -21.22
CA VAL A 737 -6.82 1.50 -20.98
C VAL A 737 -6.62 2.57 -22.07
N LEU A 738 -5.60 2.41 -22.90
CA LEU A 738 -5.22 3.33 -23.98
C LEU A 738 -6.10 3.17 -25.23
N GLN A 739 -6.89 2.09 -25.35
CA GLN A 739 -7.83 1.91 -26.46
C GLN A 739 -8.93 2.98 -26.43
N SER A 740 -9.16 3.65 -27.56
CA SER A 740 -10.07 4.80 -27.74
C SER A 740 -11.40 4.69 -26.98
N ARG A 741 -12.08 3.54 -27.09
CA ARG A 741 -13.41 3.27 -26.49
C ARG A 741 -13.42 3.23 -24.96
N LEU A 742 -12.24 3.08 -24.33
CA LEU A 742 -12.06 2.92 -22.87
C LEU A 742 -11.47 4.18 -22.20
N ARG A 743 -10.99 5.15 -22.99
CA ARG A 743 -10.49 6.42 -22.48
C ARG A 743 -11.58 7.17 -21.73
N GLY A 744 -11.21 7.75 -20.59
CA GLY A 744 -12.15 8.35 -19.65
C GLY A 744 -13.21 7.39 -19.06
N LYS A 745 -13.19 6.07 -19.32
CA LYS A 745 -14.15 5.09 -18.75
C LYS A 745 -13.63 4.38 -17.51
N ILE A 746 -12.30 4.24 -17.39
CA ILE A 746 -11.68 3.68 -16.19
C ILE A 746 -11.78 4.70 -15.03
N SER A 747 -11.98 4.22 -13.81
CA SER A 747 -12.01 5.05 -12.58
C SER A 747 -10.86 4.79 -11.63
N ASP A 748 -10.27 3.59 -11.68
CA ASP A 748 -9.06 3.14 -10.98
C ASP A 748 -8.77 1.69 -11.38
N GLY A 749 -7.77 1.07 -10.78
CA GLY A 749 -7.66 -0.38 -10.78
C GLY A 749 -6.72 -0.94 -9.72
N LYS A 750 -6.58 -2.27 -9.71
CA LYS A 750 -5.67 -3.03 -8.84
C LYS A 750 -5.21 -4.28 -9.57
N SER A 751 -4.01 -4.76 -9.29
CA SER A 751 -3.55 -6.08 -9.77
C SER A 751 -3.22 -6.97 -8.58
N PHE A 752 -3.50 -8.26 -8.75
CA PHE A 752 -3.04 -9.34 -7.90
C PHE A 752 -2.05 -10.27 -8.63
N ASP A 753 -1.67 -9.92 -9.87
CA ASP A 753 -0.58 -10.55 -10.59
C ASP A 753 0.73 -9.80 -10.31
N TYR A 754 1.55 -10.39 -9.44
CA TYR A 754 2.86 -9.88 -9.04
C TYR A 754 4.02 -10.59 -9.77
N GLY A 755 3.72 -11.30 -10.87
CA GLY A 755 4.69 -12.03 -11.67
C GLY A 755 5.38 -13.19 -10.94
N ASP A 756 6.47 -13.68 -11.52
CA ASP A 756 7.31 -14.69 -10.87
C ASP A 756 7.98 -14.10 -9.62
N LYS A 757 7.98 -14.87 -8.51
CA LYS A 757 8.33 -14.42 -7.15
C LYS A 757 9.76 -13.91 -6.93
N GLY A 758 10.60 -13.86 -7.97
CA GLY A 758 11.92 -13.22 -7.95
C GLY A 758 11.99 -11.87 -8.70
N ALA A 759 10.96 -11.49 -9.46
CA ALA A 759 11.00 -10.30 -10.33
C ALA A 759 10.70 -8.98 -9.61
N ASN A 760 9.93 -9.01 -8.50
CA ASN A 760 9.46 -7.83 -7.76
C ASN A 760 8.82 -6.73 -8.64
N ARG A 761 8.16 -7.13 -9.73
CA ARG A 761 7.39 -6.23 -10.62
C ARG A 761 5.93 -6.65 -10.65
N ILE A 762 5.04 -5.68 -10.49
CA ILE A 762 3.60 -5.89 -10.61
C ILE A 762 3.23 -5.91 -12.10
N ARG A 763 2.44 -6.89 -12.55
CA ARG A 763 1.81 -6.77 -13.89
C ARG A 763 0.66 -5.78 -13.75
N SER A 764 0.82 -4.63 -14.38
CA SER A 764 -0.14 -3.53 -14.29
C SER A 764 -1.56 -3.95 -14.70
N HIS A 765 -2.56 -3.48 -13.97
CA HIS A 765 -3.97 -3.75 -14.31
C HIS A 765 -4.40 -3.08 -15.61
N TRP A 766 -3.69 -2.03 -16.01
CA TRP A 766 -3.89 -1.29 -17.27
C TRP A 766 -3.28 -1.97 -18.51
N ILE A 767 -2.91 -3.26 -18.39
CA ILE A 767 -2.45 -4.15 -19.47
C ILE A 767 -3.19 -5.48 -19.35
N SER A 768 -3.94 -5.87 -20.38
CA SER A 768 -4.55 -7.20 -20.48
C SER A 768 -3.51 -8.23 -20.92
N GLU A 769 -3.51 -9.41 -20.29
CA GLU A 769 -2.52 -10.46 -20.62
C GLU A 769 -2.80 -11.13 -21.98
N ARG A 770 -4.07 -11.16 -22.40
CA ARG A 770 -4.59 -11.88 -23.58
C ARG A 770 -5.57 -11.06 -24.41
N GLY A 771 -5.85 -9.81 -24.02
CA GLY A 771 -6.92 -8.96 -24.56
C GLY A 771 -8.31 -9.27 -24.01
N HIS A 772 -8.48 -10.28 -23.14
CA HIS A 772 -9.80 -10.78 -22.75
C HIS A 772 -10.59 -9.76 -21.93
N GLY A 773 -10.01 -9.25 -20.83
CA GLY A 773 -10.62 -8.19 -20.03
C GLY A 773 -10.84 -6.91 -20.83
N THR A 774 -9.99 -6.59 -21.81
CA THR A 774 -10.20 -5.46 -22.72
C THR A 774 -11.46 -5.63 -23.58
N VAL A 775 -11.72 -6.82 -24.12
CA VAL A 775 -12.96 -7.15 -24.83
C VAL A 775 -14.17 -7.10 -23.88
N MET A 776 -14.04 -7.54 -22.63
CA MET A 776 -15.12 -7.42 -21.63
C MET A 776 -15.43 -5.96 -21.30
N ALA A 777 -14.40 -5.13 -21.08
CA ALA A 777 -14.54 -3.70 -20.82
C ALA A 777 -15.23 -2.98 -22.00
N LYS A 778 -14.81 -3.28 -23.24
CA LYS A 778 -15.46 -2.78 -24.48
C LYS A 778 -16.95 -3.11 -24.53
N ASN A 779 -17.33 -4.35 -24.21
CA ASN A 779 -18.73 -4.78 -24.24
C ASN A 779 -19.58 -4.15 -23.12
N ILE A 780 -19.00 -3.95 -21.92
CA ILE A 780 -19.65 -3.19 -20.83
C ILE A 780 -19.97 -1.76 -21.29
N VAL A 781 -19.00 -1.02 -21.85
CA VAL A 781 -19.21 0.38 -22.28
C VAL A 781 -20.00 0.51 -23.58
N ARG A 782 -20.11 -0.56 -24.39
CA ARG A 782 -21.05 -0.62 -25.53
C ARG A 782 -22.50 -0.51 -25.07
N ILE A 783 -22.85 -1.05 -23.91
CA ILE A 783 -24.23 -1.04 -23.41
C ILE A 783 -24.47 0.10 -22.40
N CYS A 784 -23.50 0.39 -21.52
CA CYS A 784 -23.58 1.52 -20.60
C CYS A 784 -22.30 2.38 -20.67
N PRO A 785 -22.16 3.30 -21.64
CA PRO A 785 -20.97 4.14 -21.80
C PRO A 785 -20.80 5.20 -20.69
N MET A 786 -21.81 5.33 -19.83
CA MET A 786 -21.85 6.24 -18.66
C MET A 786 -21.40 5.53 -17.37
N ALA A 787 -21.24 4.20 -17.39
CA ALA A 787 -20.62 3.47 -16.29
C ALA A 787 -19.12 3.77 -16.20
N LYS A 788 -18.56 3.57 -15.00
CA LYS A 788 -17.12 3.59 -14.74
C LYS A 788 -16.64 2.17 -14.43
N ILE A 789 -15.46 1.81 -14.93
CA ILE A 789 -14.85 0.50 -14.70
C ILE A 789 -13.70 0.62 -13.70
N TYR A 790 -13.81 -0.14 -12.60
CA TYR A 790 -12.69 -0.46 -11.71
C TYR A 790 -12.07 -1.77 -12.19
N VAL A 791 -10.82 -1.70 -12.69
CA VAL A 791 -10.17 -2.88 -13.29
C VAL A 791 -9.43 -3.67 -12.20
N ILE A 792 -9.72 -4.96 -12.06
CA ILE A 792 -8.99 -5.84 -11.15
C ILE A 792 -8.35 -6.99 -11.94
N LYS A 793 -7.02 -6.93 -12.09
CA LYS A 793 -6.24 -7.97 -12.79
C LYS A 793 -5.95 -9.15 -11.86
N LEU A 794 -6.35 -10.34 -12.30
CA LEU A 794 -6.13 -11.63 -11.63
C LEU A 794 -4.72 -12.18 -11.87
N GLU A 795 -4.22 -12.98 -10.93
CA GLU A 795 -3.06 -13.85 -11.18
C GLU A 795 -3.45 -14.94 -12.18
N THR A 796 -2.71 -15.05 -13.29
CA THR A 796 -2.87 -16.16 -14.24
C THR A 796 -1.59 -16.97 -14.39
N HIS A 797 -1.70 -18.28 -14.21
CA HIS A 797 -0.58 -19.22 -14.31
C HIS A 797 -0.81 -20.19 -15.47
N PHE A 798 0.22 -20.47 -16.26
CA PHE A 798 0.11 -21.31 -17.45
C PHE A 798 0.29 -22.80 -17.10
N ASP A 799 -0.77 -23.59 -17.24
CA ASP A 799 -0.70 -25.03 -17.11
C ASP A 799 -0.07 -25.61 -18.39
N HIS A 800 1.21 -25.96 -18.30
CA HIS A 800 1.97 -26.58 -19.39
C HIS A 800 1.45 -27.98 -19.81
N LYS A 801 0.60 -28.64 -19.01
CA LYS A 801 -0.02 -29.94 -19.34
C LYS A 801 -1.30 -29.75 -20.15
N GLU A 802 -2.15 -28.79 -19.75
CA GLU A 802 -3.40 -28.46 -20.46
C GLU A 802 -3.21 -27.40 -21.57
N GLN A 803 -2.03 -26.78 -21.67
CA GLN A 803 -1.69 -25.67 -22.57
C GLN A 803 -2.65 -24.46 -22.46
N LYS A 804 -3.10 -24.19 -21.23
CA LYS A 804 -4.10 -23.17 -20.89
C LYS A 804 -3.64 -22.34 -19.70
N ALA A 805 -3.99 -21.06 -19.68
CA ALA A 805 -3.93 -20.31 -18.43
C ALA A 805 -5.05 -20.78 -17.49
N ARG A 806 -4.74 -20.77 -16.20
CA ARG A 806 -5.69 -20.93 -15.10
C ARG A 806 -5.57 -19.71 -14.18
N ILE A 807 -6.68 -19.35 -13.55
CA ILE A 807 -6.79 -18.22 -12.63
C ILE A 807 -6.47 -18.71 -11.21
N GLY A 808 -5.66 -17.97 -10.45
CA GLY A 808 -5.43 -18.25 -9.03
C GLY A 808 -6.70 -18.05 -8.21
N ALA A 809 -7.26 -19.11 -7.63
CA ALA A 809 -8.48 -19.05 -6.82
C ALA A 809 -8.35 -18.07 -5.65
N ARG A 810 -7.19 -18.06 -4.97
CA ARG A 810 -6.84 -17.04 -3.99
C ARG A 810 -6.89 -15.61 -4.56
N SER A 811 -6.26 -15.36 -5.71
CA SER A 811 -6.25 -14.02 -6.33
C SER A 811 -7.67 -13.53 -6.68
N ALA A 812 -8.57 -14.44 -7.06
CA ALA A 812 -9.97 -14.13 -7.33
C ALA A 812 -10.77 -13.81 -6.06
N ALA A 813 -10.52 -14.51 -4.95
CA ALA A 813 -11.11 -14.16 -3.66
C ALA A 813 -10.67 -12.76 -3.19
N GLU A 814 -9.37 -12.46 -3.31
CA GLU A 814 -8.80 -11.16 -2.95
C GLU A 814 -9.26 -10.02 -3.90
N ALA A 815 -9.51 -10.34 -5.17
CA ALA A 815 -10.12 -9.42 -6.13
C ALA A 815 -11.58 -9.09 -5.81
N ILE A 816 -12.39 -10.08 -5.42
CA ILE A 816 -13.76 -9.86 -4.95
C ILE A 816 -13.74 -8.97 -3.69
N ASP A 817 -12.85 -9.23 -2.72
CA ASP A 817 -12.70 -8.38 -1.54
C ASP A 817 -12.29 -6.94 -1.87
N ALA A 818 -11.39 -6.73 -2.85
CA ALA A 818 -11.02 -5.38 -3.30
C ALA A 818 -12.20 -4.63 -3.95
N ALA A 819 -13.10 -5.32 -4.64
CA ALA A 819 -14.34 -4.73 -5.14
C ALA A 819 -15.33 -4.39 -4.01
N VAL A 820 -15.41 -5.23 -2.97
CA VAL A 820 -16.23 -4.97 -1.77
C VAL A 820 -15.72 -3.78 -0.96
N ASP A 821 -14.42 -3.71 -0.68
CA ASP A 821 -13.81 -2.59 0.05
C ASP A 821 -14.01 -1.25 -0.69
N ARG A 822 -13.99 -1.30 -2.04
CA ARG A 822 -14.27 -0.13 -2.90
C ARG A 822 -15.76 0.25 -2.95
N LYS A 823 -16.68 -0.69 -2.69
CA LYS A 823 -18.15 -0.50 -2.70
C LYS A 823 -18.72 -0.22 -4.10
N VAL A 824 -18.19 -0.93 -5.10
CA VAL A 824 -18.78 -0.97 -6.47
C VAL A 824 -20.22 -1.47 -6.42
N GLN A 825 -21.03 -1.19 -7.45
CA GLN A 825 -22.42 -1.63 -7.48
C GLN A 825 -22.62 -2.95 -8.25
N ILE A 826 -21.68 -3.27 -9.14
CA ILE A 826 -21.68 -4.51 -9.92
C ILE A 826 -20.26 -5.10 -9.88
N ILE A 827 -20.15 -6.43 -9.78
CA ILE A 827 -18.94 -7.19 -10.07
C ILE A 827 -19.21 -8.06 -11.31
N SER A 828 -18.35 -7.96 -12.32
CA SER A 828 -18.38 -8.82 -13.52
C SER A 828 -17.20 -9.78 -13.48
N MET A 829 -17.49 -11.08 -13.48
CA MET A 829 -16.53 -12.19 -13.51
C MET A 829 -16.79 -13.02 -14.78
N SER A 830 -16.20 -12.58 -15.90
CA SER A 830 -16.42 -13.16 -17.23
C SER A 830 -15.58 -14.42 -17.48
N TRP A 831 -15.36 -15.24 -16.45
CA TRP A 831 -14.51 -16.43 -16.48
C TRP A 831 -15.06 -17.51 -15.53
N THR A 832 -14.55 -18.73 -15.67
CA THR A 832 -14.83 -19.83 -14.73
C THR A 832 -13.56 -20.57 -14.32
N ILE A 833 -13.55 -21.08 -13.08
CA ILE A 833 -12.54 -22.02 -12.56
C ILE A 833 -13.22 -23.26 -12.00
N LYS A 834 -12.51 -24.39 -11.97
CA LYS A 834 -12.97 -25.56 -11.21
C LYS A 834 -13.13 -25.16 -9.74
N GLN A 835 -14.19 -25.64 -9.08
CA GLN A 835 -14.36 -25.45 -7.63
C GLN A 835 -13.08 -25.90 -6.88
N PRO A 836 -12.50 -25.08 -5.97
CA PRO A 836 -11.39 -25.51 -5.13
C PRO A 836 -11.83 -26.61 -4.14
N ASP A 837 -10.90 -27.46 -3.72
CA ASP A 837 -11.19 -28.65 -2.91
C ASP A 837 -12.01 -28.31 -1.65
N SER A 838 -12.93 -29.21 -1.27
CA SER A 838 -13.97 -28.94 -0.26
C SER A 838 -13.45 -28.47 1.11
N ASN A 839 -12.22 -28.87 1.47
CA ASN A 839 -11.57 -28.54 2.75
C ASN A 839 -10.39 -27.57 2.57
N SER A 840 -10.30 -26.86 1.44
CA SER A 840 -9.21 -25.92 1.16
C SER A 840 -9.46 -24.53 1.76
N GLU A 841 -8.40 -23.91 2.26
CA GLU A 841 -8.41 -22.50 2.71
C GLU A 841 -8.78 -21.55 1.55
N GLU A 842 -8.47 -21.92 0.31
CA GLU A 842 -8.87 -21.16 -0.89
C GLU A 842 -10.38 -21.16 -1.10
N LYS A 843 -11.07 -22.30 -0.93
CA LYS A 843 -12.53 -22.38 -0.98
C LYS A 843 -13.16 -21.52 0.11
N GLU A 844 -12.67 -21.63 1.35
CA GLU A 844 -13.18 -20.81 2.46
C GLU A 844 -13.02 -19.32 2.17
N LYS A 845 -11.83 -18.88 1.74
CA LYS A 845 -11.56 -17.48 1.36
C LYS A 845 -12.50 -17.00 0.25
N PHE A 846 -12.69 -17.79 -0.80
CA PHE A 846 -13.54 -17.45 -1.94
C PHE A 846 -15.02 -17.32 -1.53
N ASP A 847 -15.57 -18.34 -0.84
CA ASP A 847 -16.96 -18.34 -0.39
C ASP A 847 -17.21 -17.21 0.62
N SER A 848 -16.23 -16.91 1.46
CA SER A 848 -16.26 -15.80 2.44
C SER A 848 -16.22 -14.42 1.75
N ALA A 849 -15.46 -14.26 0.67
CA ALA A 849 -15.44 -13.04 -0.15
C ALA A 849 -16.75 -12.84 -0.93
N VAL A 850 -17.28 -13.90 -1.55
CA VAL A 850 -18.61 -13.92 -2.18
C VAL A 850 -19.70 -13.56 -1.17
N HIS A 851 -19.67 -14.14 0.03
CA HIS A 851 -20.62 -13.80 1.10
C HIS A 851 -20.52 -12.32 1.51
N ARG A 852 -19.31 -11.76 1.62
CA ARG A 852 -19.10 -10.33 1.88
C ARG A 852 -19.71 -9.46 0.78
N ALA A 853 -19.55 -9.81 -0.49
CA ALA A 853 -20.12 -9.05 -1.61
C ALA A 853 -21.66 -9.10 -1.65
N VAL A 854 -22.26 -10.27 -1.40
CA VAL A 854 -23.71 -10.42 -1.25
C VAL A 854 -24.23 -9.60 -0.06
N LYS A 855 -23.54 -9.65 1.08
CA LYS A 855 -23.89 -8.87 2.29
C LYS A 855 -23.74 -7.35 2.09
N ALA A 856 -22.81 -6.93 1.24
CA ALA A 856 -22.63 -5.52 0.84
C ALA A 856 -23.68 -5.03 -0.18
N GLY A 857 -24.55 -5.92 -0.70
CA GLY A 857 -25.58 -5.57 -1.68
C GLY A 857 -25.05 -5.35 -3.10
N ILE A 858 -23.93 -5.98 -3.45
CA ILE A 858 -23.30 -5.86 -4.78
C ILE A 858 -23.91 -6.88 -5.73
N LEU A 859 -24.26 -6.46 -6.95
CA LEU A 859 -24.77 -7.34 -7.99
C LEU A 859 -23.62 -8.17 -8.60
N LEU A 860 -23.66 -9.49 -8.44
CA LEU A 860 -22.62 -10.40 -8.93
C LEU A 860 -23.02 -11.01 -10.28
N PHE A 861 -22.29 -10.72 -11.35
CA PHE A 861 -22.48 -11.32 -12.68
C PHE A 861 -21.34 -12.30 -12.99
N CYS A 862 -21.69 -13.49 -13.50
CA CYS A 862 -20.71 -14.50 -13.86
C CYS A 862 -21.09 -15.33 -15.10
N SER A 863 -20.08 -15.77 -15.84
CA SER A 863 -20.27 -16.59 -17.03
C SER A 863 -20.59 -18.05 -16.70
N ALA A 864 -21.44 -18.66 -17.53
CA ALA A 864 -21.48 -20.10 -17.67
C ALA A 864 -20.13 -20.65 -18.20
N ALA A 865 -19.88 -21.94 -17.99
CA ALA A 865 -18.53 -22.51 -18.13
C ALA A 865 -18.12 -22.95 -19.56
N ASP A 866 -19.02 -22.82 -20.54
CA ASP A 866 -18.80 -23.15 -21.96
C ASP A 866 -18.21 -24.56 -22.23
N LYS A 867 -18.67 -25.57 -21.47
CA LYS A 867 -18.22 -26.98 -21.51
C LYS A 867 -19.30 -27.96 -22.03
N GLY A 868 -20.41 -27.46 -22.56
CA GLY A 868 -21.60 -28.24 -22.90
C GLY A 868 -22.29 -28.82 -21.66
N LEU A 869 -22.98 -29.96 -21.83
CA LEU A 869 -23.79 -30.63 -20.80
C LEU A 869 -22.98 -31.39 -19.73
N HIS A 870 -21.81 -30.90 -19.35
CA HIS A 870 -21.00 -31.43 -18.25
C HIS A 870 -21.46 -30.91 -16.87
N GLN A 871 -20.85 -31.41 -15.78
CA GLN A 871 -21.21 -30.99 -14.43
C GLN A 871 -20.96 -29.48 -14.22
N ASP A 872 -21.98 -28.80 -13.70
CA ASP A 872 -22.10 -27.35 -13.74
C ASP A 872 -21.67 -26.67 -12.41
N ASN A 873 -20.65 -27.26 -11.78
CA ASN A 873 -20.16 -26.92 -10.43
C ASN A 873 -18.98 -25.92 -10.45
N ASP A 874 -18.75 -25.22 -11.56
CA ASP A 874 -17.64 -24.27 -11.67
C ASP A 874 -17.89 -22.98 -10.85
N TYR A 875 -16.79 -22.43 -10.34
CA TYR A 875 -16.73 -21.14 -9.65
C TYR A 875 -16.57 -20.01 -10.67
N PRO A 876 -17.10 -18.79 -10.40
CA PRO A 876 -17.70 -18.37 -9.13
C PRO A 876 -19.13 -18.88 -8.89
N ALA A 877 -19.86 -19.29 -9.93
CA ALA A 877 -21.31 -19.56 -9.86
C ALA A 877 -21.71 -20.55 -8.75
N ALA A 878 -20.97 -21.65 -8.57
CA ALA A 878 -21.26 -22.66 -7.55
C ALA A 878 -21.00 -22.19 -6.10
N SER A 879 -20.28 -21.08 -5.88
CA SER A 879 -20.03 -20.51 -4.54
C SER A 879 -21.31 -19.93 -3.91
N ASN A 880 -22.17 -19.28 -4.72
CA ASN A 880 -23.51 -18.88 -4.28
C ASN A 880 -24.49 -18.82 -5.47
N PRO A 881 -25.08 -19.97 -5.88
CA PRO A 881 -25.95 -20.05 -7.05
C PRO A 881 -27.32 -19.35 -6.86
N THR A 882 -27.58 -18.74 -5.69
CA THR A 882 -28.86 -18.05 -5.40
C THR A 882 -28.77 -16.53 -5.44
N LYS A 883 -27.55 -15.95 -5.49
CA LYS A 883 -27.32 -14.49 -5.45
C LYS A 883 -26.32 -13.98 -6.49
N MET A 884 -25.92 -14.84 -7.44
CA MET A 884 -25.24 -14.43 -8.67
C MET A 884 -26.20 -14.45 -9.86
N PHE A 885 -25.90 -13.68 -10.88
CA PHE A 885 -26.51 -13.75 -12.21
C PHE A 885 -25.62 -14.60 -13.10
N LYS A 886 -25.99 -15.87 -13.30
CA LYS A 886 -25.28 -16.80 -14.17
C LYS A 886 -25.77 -16.60 -15.61
N ILE A 887 -24.91 -16.04 -16.45
CA ILE A 887 -25.24 -15.67 -17.84
C ILE A 887 -24.64 -16.67 -18.82
N GLY A 888 -25.44 -17.16 -19.78
CA GLY A 888 -24.97 -17.96 -20.91
C GLY A 888 -25.01 -17.21 -22.24
N ALA A 889 -24.17 -17.65 -23.19
CA ALA A 889 -24.16 -17.15 -24.55
C ALA A 889 -25.40 -17.55 -25.37
N ALA A 890 -25.92 -16.59 -26.14
CA ALA A 890 -26.95 -16.79 -27.16
C ALA A 890 -26.43 -16.48 -28.57
N LYS A 891 -27.01 -17.19 -29.55
CA LYS A 891 -26.88 -17.00 -31.00
C LYS A 891 -27.71 -15.78 -31.47
N PRO A 892 -27.46 -15.22 -32.68
CA PRO A 892 -28.20 -14.05 -33.20
C PRO A 892 -29.73 -14.21 -33.26
N ASN A 893 -30.24 -15.44 -33.30
CA ASN A 893 -31.67 -15.76 -33.30
C ASN A 893 -32.28 -15.91 -31.89
N GLY A 894 -31.52 -15.69 -30.82
CA GLY A 894 -31.97 -15.83 -29.42
C GLY A 894 -31.83 -17.23 -28.83
N ASN A 895 -31.49 -18.25 -29.63
CA ASN A 895 -31.24 -19.60 -29.12
C ASN A 895 -29.95 -19.66 -28.30
N VAL A 896 -29.90 -20.54 -27.31
CA VAL A 896 -28.68 -20.83 -26.54
C VAL A 896 -27.55 -21.35 -27.47
N TRP A 897 -26.30 -21.01 -27.16
CA TRP A 897 -25.14 -21.59 -27.83
C TRP A 897 -24.84 -23.00 -27.30
N ASP A 898 -24.44 -23.93 -28.19
CA ASP A 898 -24.46 -25.37 -27.91
C ASP A 898 -23.41 -25.83 -26.88
N TRP A 899 -22.44 -24.97 -26.58
CA TRP A 899 -21.42 -25.17 -25.55
C TRP A 899 -21.84 -24.66 -24.18
N VAL A 900 -22.98 -23.97 -24.04
CA VAL A 900 -23.46 -23.51 -22.73
C VAL A 900 -24.07 -24.72 -21.98
N PRO A 901 -23.84 -24.87 -20.65
CA PRO A 901 -24.51 -25.87 -19.84
C PRO A 901 -26.04 -25.67 -19.78
N ASN A 902 -26.75 -26.61 -19.17
CA ASN A 902 -28.21 -26.68 -19.13
C ASN A 902 -28.86 -25.30 -18.85
N ILE A 903 -29.61 -24.80 -19.83
CA ILE A 903 -30.28 -23.48 -19.84
C ILE A 903 -31.11 -23.19 -18.58
N ARG A 904 -31.61 -24.23 -17.91
CA ARG A 904 -32.40 -24.13 -16.67
C ARG A 904 -31.59 -23.65 -15.46
N HIS A 905 -30.27 -23.92 -15.44
CA HIS A 905 -29.36 -23.50 -14.38
C HIS A 905 -28.88 -22.04 -14.52
N LEU A 906 -29.19 -21.39 -15.66
CA LEU A 906 -28.82 -20.00 -15.95
C LEU A 906 -29.90 -19.05 -15.43
N ASP A 907 -29.55 -17.81 -15.14
CA ASP A 907 -30.55 -16.76 -14.89
C ASP A 907 -31.11 -16.22 -16.20
N PHE A 908 -30.21 -15.92 -17.14
CA PHE A 908 -30.50 -15.36 -18.45
C PHE A 908 -29.50 -15.87 -19.50
N ILE A 909 -29.88 -15.73 -20.78
CA ILE A 909 -28.94 -15.80 -21.91
C ILE A 909 -28.96 -14.49 -22.70
N ILE A 910 -27.78 -14.09 -23.16
CA ILE A 910 -27.49 -12.78 -23.77
C ILE A 910 -26.54 -13.04 -24.96
N PRO A 911 -26.53 -12.25 -26.05
CA PRO A 911 -25.61 -12.45 -27.17
C PRO A 911 -24.17 -12.77 -26.75
N GLY A 912 -23.66 -13.89 -27.23
CA GLY A 912 -22.32 -14.38 -26.89
C GLY A 912 -21.75 -15.33 -27.93
N TYR A 913 -22.32 -15.35 -29.13
CA TYR A 913 -21.85 -16.14 -30.26
C TYR A 913 -21.69 -15.23 -31.47
N GLU A 914 -20.50 -15.21 -32.08
CA GLU A 914 -20.13 -14.35 -33.20
C GLU A 914 -20.45 -12.86 -32.97
N VAL A 915 -20.14 -12.36 -31.78
CA VAL A 915 -20.32 -10.95 -31.40
C VAL A 915 -19.22 -10.10 -32.04
N ALA A 916 -19.55 -9.46 -33.16
CA ALA A 916 -18.68 -8.48 -33.80
C ALA A 916 -18.54 -7.20 -32.97
N GLU A 917 -17.35 -6.59 -32.97
CA GLU A 917 -17.18 -5.22 -32.49
C GLU A 917 -17.97 -4.25 -33.38
N ASN A 918 -18.52 -3.18 -32.82
CA ASN A 918 -19.23 -2.17 -33.60
C ASN A 918 -18.23 -1.43 -34.50
N ALA A 919 -18.41 -1.47 -35.83
CA ALA A 919 -17.43 -0.95 -36.79
C ALA A 919 -17.53 0.57 -37.05
N SER A 920 -18.54 1.27 -36.52
CA SER A 920 -18.90 2.62 -36.99
C SER A 920 -18.04 3.80 -36.49
N LEU A 921 -16.94 3.55 -35.76
CA LEU A 921 -16.17 4.60 -35.05
C LEU A 921 -14.64 4.40 -34.99
N ASP A 922 -14.07 3.34 -35.58
CA ASP A 922 -12.62 3.08 -35.52
C ASP A 922 -11.95 3.45 -36.86
N ASP A 923 -11.32 4.63 -36.91
CA ASP A 923 -10.67 5.20 -38.11
C ASP A 923 -9.15 4.90 -38.18
N ASP A 924 -8.62 4.07 -37.26
CA ASP A 924 -7.19 3.67 -37.26
C ASP A 924 -6.97 2.17 -37.51
N SER A 925 -6.33 1.90 -38.64
CA SER A 925 -5.80 0.62 -39.12
C SER A 925 -6.83 -0.48 -39.43
N SER A 926 -6.81 -0.93 -40.68
CA SER A 926 -7.54 -2.11 -41.16
C SER A 926 -6.92 -3.40 -40.59
N GLN A 927 -7.34 -3.80 -39.40
CA GLN A 927 -7.06 -5.12 -38.83
C GLN A 927 -8.30 -6.02 -38.93
N ASN A 928 -8.09 -7.32 -39.12
CA ASN A 928 -9.17 -8.27 -39.34
C ASN A 928 -9.95 -8.51 -38.03
N PHE A 929 -11.04 -7.77 -37.82
CA PHE A 929 -11.92 -7.90 -36.65
C PHE A 929 -12.52 -9.30 -36.56
N GLN A 930 -11.95 -10.17 -35.72
CA GLN A 930 -12.53 -11.49 -35.46
C GLN A 930 -13.71 -11.37 -34.49
N PRO A 931 -14.86 -11.99 -34.80
CA PRO A 931 -16.04 -11.95 -33.95
C PRO A 931 -15.83 -12.78 -32.68
N GLN A 932 -16.33 -12.29 -31.56
CA GLN A 932 -16.05 -12.85 -30.23
C GLN A 932 -17.15 -13.82 -29.79
N THR A 933 -16.76 -14.98 -29.24
CA THR A 933 -17.68 -16.04 -28.82
C THR A 933 -17.31 -16.54 -27.42
N GLY A 934 -18.31 -16.60 -26.54
CA GLY A 934 -18.22 -17.07 -25.15
C GLY A 934 -19.30 -16.47 -24.26
N SER A 935 -19.69 -17.19 -23.21
CA SER A 935 -20.54 -16.69 -22.12
C SER A 935 -19.87 -15.56 -21.35
N SER A 936 -18.54 -15.39 -21.47
CA SER A 936 -17.79 -14.22 -21.02
C SER A 936 -18.33 -12.91 -21.63
N VAL A 937 -18.49 -12.87 -22.96
CA VAL A 937 -19.04 -11.72 -23.70
C VAL A 937 -20.48 -11.43 -23.27
N ALA A 938 -21.29 -12.48 -23.16
CA ALA A 938 -22.68 -12.37 -22.70
C ALA A 938 -22.77 -11.81 -21.27
N THR A 939 -21.84 -12.19 -20.39
CA THR A 939 -21.74 -11.67 -19.01
C THR A 939 -21.40 -10.18 -18.99
N ALA A 940 -20.42 -9.75 -19.80
CA ALA A 940 -20.04 -8.35 -19.91
C ALA A 940 -21.19 -7.46 -20.44
N LEU A 941 -21.91 -7.95 -21.47
CA LEU A 941 -23.12 -7.28 -21.98
C LEU A 941 -24.24 -7.24 -20.94
N GLY A 942 -24.41 -8.31 -20.15
CA GLY A 942 -25.38 -8.37 -19.04
C GLY A 942 -25.08 -7.40 -17.90
N ALA A 943 -23.81 -7.31 -17.47
CA ALA A 943 -23.36 -6.33 -16.49
C ALA A 943 -23.54 -4.89 -17.00
N GLY A 944 -23.26 -4.63 -18.28
CA GLY A 944 -23.54 -3.36 -18.95
C GLY A 944 -25.04 -3.03 -18.99
N LEU A 945 -25.90 -4.00 -19.27
CA LEU A 945 -27.36 -3.82 -19.28
C LEU A 945 -27.91 -3.52 -17.87
N ALA A 946 -27.43 -4.22 -16.85
CA ALA A 946 -27.79 -3.94 -15.45
C ALA A 946 -27.32 -2.54 -15.00
N ALA A 947 -26.13 -2.11 -15.43
CA ALA A 947 -25.67 -0.74 -15.19
C ALA A 947 -26.57 0.30 -15.90
N LEU A 948 -27.01 0.02 -17.13
CA LEU A 948 -27.94 0.89 -17.86
C LEU A 948 -29.31 1.00 -17.15
N VAL A 949 -29.83 -0.09 -16.61
CA VAL A 949 -31.06 -0.10 -15.79
C VAL A 949 -30.90 0.81 -14.55
N ILE A 950 -29.77 0.72 -13.83
CA ILE A 950 -29.46 1.62 -12.71
C ILE A 950 -29.40 3.07 -13.18
N CYS A 951 -28.72 3.34 -14.31
CA CYS A 951 -28.62 4.69 -14.89
C CYS A 951 -29.98 5.29 -15.29
N CYS A 952 -30.91 4.47 -15.80
CA CYS A 952 -32.29 4.91 -16.10
C CYS A 952 -33.03 5.34 -14.82
N VAL A 953 -32.99 4.51 -13.77
CA VAL A 953 -33.59 4.86 -12.46
C VAL A 953 -32.93 6.10 -11.87
N GLN A 954 -31.61 6.23 -11.97
CA GLN A 954 -30.85 7.38 -11.49
C GLN A 954 -31.27 8.70 -12.18
N LEU A 955 -31.40 8.70 -13.51
CA LEU A 955 -31.93 9.86 -14.24
C LEU A 955 -33.38 10.19 -13.84
N ALA A 956 -34.22 9.21 -13.57
CA ALA A 956 -35.59 9.43 -13.13
C ALA A 956 -35.70 9.98 -11.69
N SER A 957 -34.82 9.53 -10.78
CA SER A 957 -34.68 10.11 -9.44
C SER A 957 -34.19 11.57 -9.50
N ILE A 958 -33.26 11.88 -10.41
CA ILE A 958 -32.80 13.26 -10.67
C ILE A 958 -33.93 14.12 -11.25
N HIS A 959 -34.68 13.62 -12.24
CA HIS A 959 -35.82 14.31 -12.83
C HIS A 959 -36.87 14.68 -11.76
N THR A 960 -37.24 13.73 -10.90
CA THR A 960 -38.16 13.97 -9.77
C THR A 960 -37.68 15.11 -8.87
N GLN A 961 -36.39 15.21 -8.60
CA GLN A 961 -35.83 16.33 -7.84
C GLN A 961 -35.86 17.66 -8.59
N MET A 962 -35.64 17.66 -9.91
CA MET A 962 -35.81 18.86 -10.74
C MET A 962 -37.27 19.35 -10.71
N SER A 963 -38.25 18.46 -10.84
CA SER A 963 -39.68 18.79 -10.74
C SER A 963 -40.03 19.41 -9.37
N ARG A 964 -39.56 18.80 -8.28
CA ARG A 964 -39.72 19.35 -6.91
C ARG A 964 -39.08 20.73 -6.75
N GLN A 965 -37.88 20.94 -7.30
CA GLN A 965 -37.21 22.25 -7.29
C GLN A 965 -37.92 23.30 -8.16
N LYS A 966 -38.61 22.87 -9.23
CA LYS A 966 -39.56 23.70 -10.01
C LYS A 966 -40.92 23.89 -9.30
N GLY A 967 -41.07 23.45 -8.04
CA GLY A 967 -42.32 23.58 -7.28
C GLY A 967 -43.48 22.71 -7.75
N HIS A 968 -43.22 21.71 -8.60
CA HIS A 968 -44.25 20.78 -9.08
C HIS A 968 -44.45 19.64 -8.06
N PRO A 969 -45.70 19.18 -7.84
CA PRO A 969 -45.97 18.03 -6.98
C PRO A 969 -45.41 16.74 -7.59
N ASP A 970 -45.15 15.74 -6.74
CA ASP A 970 -44.74 14.41 -7.20
C ASP A 970 -45.84 13.75 -8.04
N ALA A 971 -45.46 13.17 -9.18
CA ALA A 971 -46.35 12.37 -10.00
C ALA A 971 -46.43 10.94 -9.44
N PRO A 972 -47.48 10.15 -9.76
CA PRO A 972 -47.52 8.72 -9.44
C PRO A 972 -46.33 7.94 -10.02
N SER A 973 -45.73 8.44 -11.09
CA SER A 973 -44.54 7.91 -11.75
C SER A 973 -43.20 8.39 -11.16
N SER A 974 -43.19 9.23 -10.12
CA SER A 974 -41.96 9.75 -9.51
C SER A 974 -41.12 8.63 -8.85
N LEU A 975 -39.84 8.57 -9.22
CA LEU A 975 -38.83 7.69 -8.61
C LEU A 975 -37.95 8.48 -7.62
N THR A 976 -37.50 7.80 -6.57
CA THR A 976 -36.80 8.38 -5.43
C THR A 976 -35.36 7.87 -5.32
N LEU A 977 -34.61 8.35 -4.31
CA LEU A 977 -33.31 7.78 -3.97
C LEU A 977 -33.43 6.33 -3.44
N ASP A 978 -34.56 5.99 -2.82
CA ASP A 978 -34.81 4.64 -2.29
C ASP A 978 -35.15 3.66 -3.41
N ASP A 979 -35.85 4.08 -4.47
CA ASP A 979 -36.00 3.25 -5.69
C ASP A 979 -34.62 2.93 -6.33
N LEU A 980 -33.70 3.90 -6.33
CA LEU A 980 -32.31 3.71 -6.78
C LEU A 980 -31.46 2.82 -5.85
N ARG A 981 -31.85 2.66 -4.58
CA ARG A 981 -31.30 1.65 -3.67
C ARG A 981 -31.94 0.28 -3.93
N HIS A 982 -33.26 0.23 -4.08
CA HIS A 982 -34.00 -1.01 -4.28
C HIS A 982 -33.65 -1.71 -5.60
N VAL A 983 -33.47 -0.98 -6.71
CA VAL A 983 -33.09 -1.58 -8.01
C VAL A 983 -31.70 -2.25 -7.97
N LYS A 984 -30.86 -1.93 -6.98
CA LYS A 984 -29.54 -2.56 -6.77
C LYS A 984 -29.61 -3.86 -5.97
N ASN A 985 -30.77 -4.25 -5.46
CA ASN A 985 -30.97 -5.58 -4.86
C ASN A 985 -31.02 -6.66 -5.95
N HIS A 986 -30.45 -7.84 -5.68
CA HIS A 986 -30.45 -8.98 -6.62
C HIS A 986 -31.85 -9.31 -7.16
N GLU A 987 -32.86 -9.48 -6.31
CA GLU A 987 -34.20 -9.89 -6.78
C GLU A 987 -34.87 -8.80 -7.61
N ASN A 988 -34.69 -7.53 -7.22
CA ASN A 988 -35.29 -6.39 -7.90
C ASN A 988 -34.65 -6.13 -9.26
N MET A 989 -33.32 -6.26 -9.37
CA MET A 989 -32.60 -6.25 -10.65
C MET A 989 -33.05 -7.42 -11.55
N LYS A 990 -33.21 -8.62 -10.98
CA LYS A 990 -33.70 -9.82 -11.67
C LYS A 990 -35.13 -9.66 -12.19
N ALA A 991 -35.99 -8.98 -11.43
CA ALA A 991 -37.32 -8.58 -11.88
C ALA A 991 -37.26 -7.50 -12.97
N ALA A 992 -36.47 -6.43 -12.79
CA ALA A 992 -36.30 -5.36 -13.78
C ALA A 992 -35.79 -5.87 -15.14
N LEU A 993 -34.81 -6.77 -15.13
CA LEU A 993 -34.29 -7.45 -16.33
C LEU A 993 -35.36 -8.31 -17.02
N ARG A 994 -36.24 -8.98 -16.26
CA ARG A 994 -37.40 -9.70 -16.82
C ARG A 994 -38.45 -8.76 -17.42
N THR A 995 -38.66 -7.58 -16.84
CA THR A 995 -39.63 -6.57 -17.34
C THR A 995 -39.20 -5.91 -18.66
N ILE A 996 -37.93 -6.05 -19.07
CA ILE A 996 -37.50 -5.77 -20.45
C ILE A 996 -38.23 -6.68 -21.44
N GLY A 997 -38.49 -7.93 -21.03
CA GLY A 997 -39.20 -8.96 -21.78
C GLY A 997 -38.27 -10.10 -22.21
N THR A 998 -38.79 -11.33 -22.17
CA THR A 998 -38.03 -12.55 -22.49
C THR A 998 -38.72 -13.41 -23.55
N SER A 999 -37.95 -14.24 -24.27
CA SER A 999 -38.48 -15.21 -25.23
C SER A 999 -38.97 -16.50 -24.54
N PRO A 1000 -40.24 -16.91 -24.71
CA PRO A 1000 -40.73 -18.20 -24.20
C PRO A 1000 -39.96 -19.41 -24.75
N ASP A 1001 -39.50 -19.34 -26.00
CA ASP A 1001 -38.76 -20.40 -26.70
C ASP A 1001 -37.38 -20.71 -26.07
N SER A 1002 -36.94 -19.85 -25.15
CA SER A 1002 -35.66 -19.94 -24.44
C SER A 1002 -35.80 -20.31 -22.95
N ASP A 1003 -36.87 -21.01 -22.53
CA ASP A 1003 -37.25 -21.20 -21.11
C ASP A 1003 -37.36 -19.84 -20.36
N ASN A 1004 -37.77 -18.78 -21.08
CA ASN A 1004 -37.79 -17.37 -20.62
C ASN A 1004 -36.42 -16.81 -20.14
N LYS A 1005 -35.31 -17.28 -20.72
CA LYS A 1005 -33.95 -16.81 -20.37
C LYS A 1005 -33.39 -15.73 -21.29
N PHE A 1006 -33.72 -15.72 -22.59
CA PHE A 1006 -33.19 -14.73 -23.54
C PHE A 1006 -33.89 -13.38 -23.35
N ILE A 1007 -33.12 -12.32 -23.09
CA ILE A 1007 -33.65 -10.96 -22.87
C ILE A 1007 -33.85 -10.24 -24.22
N GLU A 1008 -35.11 -10.00 -24.57
CA GLU A 1008 -35.51 -9.33 -25.81
C GLU A 1008 -35.53 -7.80 -25.65
N VAL A 1009 -34.34 -7.18 -25.60
CA VAL A 1009 -34.15 -5.72 -25.42
C VAL A 1009 -35.04 -4.86 -26.33
N TRP A 1010 -35.27 -5.29 -27.57
CA TRP A 1010 -36.11 -4.60 -28.55
C TRP A 1010 -37.58 -4.40 -28.12
N ARG A 1011 -38.12 -5.21 -27.20
CA ARG A 1011 -39.49 -5.02 -26.70
C ARG A 1011 -39.65 -3.71 -25.91
N LEU A 1012 -38.55 -3.15 -25.42
CA LEU A 1012 -38.53 -1.97 -24.55
C LEU A 1012 -37.67 -0.83 -25.14
N PHE A 1013 -36.49 -1.14 -25.68
CA PHE A 1013 -35.53 -0.12 -26.16
C PHE A 1013 -35.78 0.33 -27.61
N ASP A 1014 -36.21 -0.53 -28.56
CA ASP A 1014 -36.60 -0.09 -29.93
C ASP A 1014 -37.62 1.05 -29.86
N LYS A 1015 -38.64 0.89 -29.00
CA LYS A 1015 -39.69 1.88 -28.81
C LYS A 1015 -39.14 3.14 -28.12
N ALA A 1016 -38.34 2.98 -27.06
CA ALA A 1016 -37.79 4.14 -26.36
C ALA A 1016 -36.88 5.01 -27.26
N ALA A 1017 -36.05 4.40 -28.12
CA ALA A 1017 -35.22 5.12 -29.09
C ALA A 1017 -36.09 5.90 -30.09
N LYS A 1018 -37.13 5.27 -30.66
CA LYS A 1018 -38.07 5.89 -31.60
C LYS A 1018 -38.91 6.99 -30.93
N ASP A 1019 -39.40 6.75 -29.72
CA ASP A 1019 -40.15 7.73 -28.91
C ASP A 1019 -39.28 8.92 -28.46
N MET A 1020 -37.94 8.82 -28.50
CA MET A 1020 -37.01 9.92 -28.24
C MET A 1020 -36.56 10.67 -29.50
N ALA A 1021 -36.71 10.09 -30.68
CA ALA A 1021 -36.26 10.70 -31.94
C ALA A 1021 -37.00 12.03 -32.22
N GLY A 1022 -36.25 13.06 -32.64
CA GLY A 1022 -36.79 14.39 -32.95
C GLY A 1022 -37.24 15.25 -31.76
N LYS A 1023 -37.22 14.73 -30.53
CA LYS A 1023 -37.59 15.45 -29.30
C LYS A 1023 -36.43 16.23 -28.68
N ASP A 1024 -36.76 17.22 -27.83
CA ASP A 1024 -35.77 17.94 -27.03
C ASP A 1024 -35.24 17.11 -25.82
N LYS A 1025 -34.25 17.64 -25.09
CA LYS A 1025 -33.58 16.90 -24.01
C LYS A 1025 -34.41 16.71 -22.75
N GLU A 1026 -35.39 17.56 -22.47
CA GLU A 1026 -36.29 17.40 -21.32
C GLU A 1026 -37.40 16.39 -21.67
N GLN A 1027 -37.97 16.49 -22.86
CA GLN A 1027 -38.90 15.48 -23.40
C GLN A 1027 -38.29 14.08 -23.57
N GLN A 1028 -37.00 14.00 -23.92
CA GLN A 1028 -36.28 12.71 -23.97
C GLN A 1028 -36.04 12.13 -22.56
N LEU A 1029 -35.85 12.98 -21.56
CA LEU A 1029 -35.73 12.56 -20.16
C LEU A 1029 -37.07 11.99 -19.64
N GLU A 1030 -38.22 12.54 -20.03
CA GLU A 1030 -39.55 11.97 -19.71
C GLU A 1030 -39.74 10.54 -20.26
N VAL A 1031 -39.21 10.23 -21.45
CA VAL A 1031 -39.21 8.86 -21.99
C VAL A 1031 -38.35 7.93 -21.12
N ILE A 1032 -37.19 8.40 -20.64
CA ILE A 1032 -36.33 7.64 -19.72
C ILE A 1032 -37.00 7.46 -18.35
N VAL A 1033 -37.74 8.45 -17.83
CA VAL A 1033 -38.55 8.32 -16.60
C VAL A 1033 -39.63 7.24 -16.77
N THR A 1034 -40.32 7.26 -17.91
CA THR A 1034 -41.33 6.24 -18.28
C THR A 1034 -40.71 4.84 -18.41
N LEU A 1035 -39.45 4.76 -18.83
CA LEU A 1035 -38.67 3.52 -18.88
C LEU A 1035 -38.30 3.04 -17.48
N ALA A 1036 -37.75 3.92 -16.66
CA ALA A 1036 -37.32 3.65 -15.29
C ALA A 1036 -38.45 3.17 -14.38
N TYR A 1037 -39.66 3.71 -14.55
CA TYR A 1037 -40.84 3.27 -13.81
C TYR A 1037 -41.15 1.78 -14.02
N LYS A 1038 -40.83 1.20 -15.20
CA LYS A 1038 -40.99 -0.25 -15.45
C LYS A 1038 -39.95 -1.11 -14.73
N PHE A 1039 -38.82 -0.53 -14.33
CA PHE A 1039 -37.79 -1.22 -13.54
C PHE A 1039 -38.07 -1.16 -12.02
N ARG A 1040 -39.17 -0.51 -11.62
CA ARG A 1040 -39.66 -0.47 -10.23
C ARG A 1040 -40.36 -1.79 -9.86
N ALA A 1041 -39.57 -2.77 -9.45
CA ALA A 1041 -40.08 -3.97 -8.79
C ALA A 1041 -40.58 -3.63 -7.37
N TYR A 1042 -41.71 -4.24 -6.98
CA TYR A 1042 -42.32 -4.23 -5.65
C TYR A 1042 -42.57 -5.69 -5.23
#